data_AF-A0A9W5Y3Q6-F1
#
_entry.id   AF-A0A9W5Y3Q6-F1
#
_cell.length_a   1.000
_cell.length_b   1.000
_cell.length_c   1.000
_cell.angle_alpha   90.00
_cell.angle_beta   90.00
_cell.angle_gamma   90.00
#
_symmetry.space_group_name_H-M   'P 1'
#
loop_
_entity.id
_entity.type
_entity.pdbx_description
1 polymer ?
#
loop_
_entity_poly.entity_id
_entity_poly.type
_entity_poly.pdbx_seq_one_letter_code
_entity_poly.pdbx_strand_id
1 'polypeptide(L)'
;MWRNFKKYIASFLVLITISLFCSCTIQDKNKFVSLARTTVDNGVVSLVMDTSNYQGMPKNFRKTSDLSNVDKDKTLDLKGLNNLNISGSQQFSGFNLPLVINSINTKMSTTVIDLRQEAHGFINNIPVSWKNEKNDANMGLTKEQVLADEQSKLKSIKLNVPITLTNHPNDTIIPTKVQDEEQLVKDNKLEYIRIPVTDGKIPTDEMVDYFMQVVKKQPKNTWLHFHCKEGIGRTTTFMIMYDMVKNSKQVTFDNIMKRQLALVGFNEQEIKSFYNNERISFLQNFYKYCNENKDNFNTSWIEWKKTITASNSPFSMYIKNIIKPTFLYVISQDNMSESEKTLISTLQGVVNNKSYNQIYILNSDQPDYQIWLEDLKNNYGVTYKKISDPWELVYGFKDHIDGYVLYDEGNNPSINNACSLCSLKNSIAVDTSIEYKAKLHGITKMTGDCRNTEESWAYDNLWSKGLNHSIVIQLEPNKSSALRDYAIMSKALVFYESDIKNTYLRDKIFSSMDGNKICMGWGPDEFTNISTASKHGVSMVAADWSYNLTVLSAFDTASVRQWYIPKDMTKEDNVHYVTFVMSDGDNQQWNLGTNYSSQKWYGSSYRGDFNLGWGISPSMYYLAPTVFDRYYESASKGKYSDYFIIPPSGSGYIYPSKFDKERLSPYINQLNDYMKQTDERYLAVIDDSSFHDAELWSKFTIQPNIKGLFYLDYHKHDNYKGEIVWSNGKPIVSCRDLLWNGLEDEEQLAKTINFRIGQGQTDVKKAEAYTFVYVHVWSKDLNDVKNAISMLEKNPRVRVVNPKVFMELINENVER
;
A
#
# COMPACT_ATOMS: atom_id res chain seq x y z
N MET A 1 -12.59 40.18 30.91
CA MET A 1 -11.98 41.51 31.07
C MET A 1 -10.81 41.39 32.06
N TRP A 2 -9.74 42.17 31.87
CA TRP A 2 -8.44 42.28 32.59
C TRP A 2 -8.24 41.70 34.02
N ARG A 3 -7.11 40.99 34.27
CA ARG A 3 -5.84 41.38 35.00
C ARG A 3 -5.96 41.42 36.54
N ASN A 4 -4.96 41.15 37.41
CA ASN A 4 -3.46 41.16 37.46
C ASN A 4 -3.04 40.11 38.57
N PHE A 5 -1.85 39.88 39.20
CA PHE A 5 -0.36 39.94 39.05
C PHE A 5 0.20 39.28 40.37
N LYS A 6 1.43 38.74 40.58
CA LYS A 6 2.67 38.40 39.81
C LYS A 6 3.44 37.27 40.59
N LYS A 7 4.80 37.23 40.63
CA LYS A 7 5.64 36.25 41.40
C LYS A 7 6.99 36.84 41.93
N TYR A 8 7.69 36.09 42.80
CA TYR A 8 8.97 36.35 43.52
C TYR A 8 10.07 35.33 43.10
N ILE A 9 11.39 35.66 42.91
CA ILE A 9 12.57 35.71 43.85
C ILE A 9 13.09 34.33 44.36
N ALA A 10 14.40 34.00 44.52
CA ALA A 10 15.70 34.44 43.92
C ALA A 10 16.92 33.58 44.43
N SER A 11 18.08 33.63 43.72
CA SER A 11 19.51 33.44 44.18
C SER A 11 19.97 32.15 44.92
N PHE A 12 21.23 31.66 44.93
CA PHE A 12 22.60 31.99 44.40
C PHE A 12 23.46 30.66 44.45
N LEU A 13 24.78 30.46 44.22
CA LEU A 13 26.07 31.20 44.06
C LEU A 13 26.96 30.46 42.99
N VAL A 14 27.69 31.10 42.07
CA VAL A 14 29.14 31.52 42.05
C VAL A 14 30.23 30.44 41.89
N LEU A 15 31.02 30.51 40.79
CA LEU A 15 32.51 30.63 40.73
C LEU A 15 33.06 30.85 39.28
N ILE A 16 34.10 31.71 39.15
CA ILE A 16 35.22 31.73 38.14
C ILE A 16 34.94 32.02 36.63
N THR A 17 35.05 33.32 36.26
CA THR A 17 35.99 33.99 35.29
C THR A 17 36.60 33.30 34.03
N ILE A 18 36.99 33.95 32.90
CA ILE A 18 36.87 35.34 32.33
C ILE A 18 37.24 35.37 30.80
N SER A 19 36.58 36.27 30.04
CA SER A 19 36.90 36.97 28.74
C SER A 19 37.69 36.42 27.52
N LEU A 20 37.01 36.49 26.35
CA LEU A 20 37.35 37.14 25.04
C LEU A 20 38.60 36.83 24.15
N PHE A 21 38.30 36.50 22.88
CA PHE A 21 38.87 36.94 21.57
C PHE A 21 40.39 36.89 21.24
N CYS A 22 40.77 36.12 20.20
CA CYS A 22 41.30 36.64 18.92
C CYS A 22 41.48 35.59 17.78
N SER A 23 41.28 36.07 16.54
CA SER A 23 41.88 35.76 15.22
C SER A 23 42.50 34.40 14.82
N CYS A 24 42.16 33.99 13.57
CA CYS A 24 43.00 33.31 12.53
C CYS A 24 43.42 31.82 12.64
N THR A 25 42.73 30.99 11.83
CA THR A 25 43.25 29.98 10.85
C THR A 25 44.34 28.93 11.22
N ILE A 26 43.99 27.64 11.00
CA ILE A 26 44.86 26.48 10.64
C ILE A 26 45.78 26.00 11.80
N GLN A 27 45.79 24.73 12.25
CA GLN A 27 45.91 23.46 11.51
C GLN A 27 45.48 22.21 12.32
N ASP A 28 45.10 21.14 11.61
CA ASP A 28 45.33 19.70 11.90
C ASP A 28 44.70 18.89 13.08
N LYS A 29 44.34 17.64 12.71
CA LYS A 29 44.37 16.35 13.44
C LYS A 29 43.31 15.97 14.51
N ASN A 30 42.34 15.19 14.02
CA ASN A 30 42.05 13.78 14.40
C ASN A 30 41.51 13.37 15.80
N LYS A 31 40.53 12.44 15.76
CA LYS A 31 39.85 11.72 16.86
C LYS A 31 38.96 12.64 17.73
N PHE A 32 37.69 12.34 18.01
CA PHE A 32 36.98 11.06 18.07
C PHE A 32 35.57 11.13 17.44
N VAL A 33 35.16 10.07 16.73
CA VAL A 33 33.74 9.68 16.59
C VAL A 33 33.68 8.17 16.76
N SER A 34 32.84 7.68 17.68
CA SER A 34 32.81 6.27 18.10
C SER A 34 31.62 5.51 17.53
N LEU A 35 31.92 4.47 16.75
CA LEU A 35 31.19 3.19 16.73
C LEU A 35 29.65 3.25 16.71
N ALA A 36 29.06 3.72 15.62
CA ALA A 36 27.78 3.17 15.17
C ALA A 36 28.06 1.83 14.45
N ARG A 37 27.83 0.70 15.11
CA ARG A 37 27.96 -0.64 14.49
C ARG A 37 26.72 -0.96 13.67
N THR A 38 26.67 -0.52 12.41
CA THR A 38 25.88 -1.22 11.39
C THR A 38 26.55 -2.56 11.08
N THR A 39 25.78 -3.64 11.16
CA THR A 39 26.24 -5.00 10.80
C THR A 39 26.29 -5.15 9.29
N VAL A 40 27.43 -4.77 8.70
CA VAL A 40 27.73 -5.10 7.30
C VAL A 40 27.99 -6.60 7.20
N ASP A 41 27.26 -7.26 6.30
CA ASP A 41 27.43 -8.67 5.95
C ASP A 41 28.85 -8.88 5.37
N ASN A 42 29.61 -9.85 5.88
CA ASN A 42 31.03 -10.06 5.55
C ASN A 42 31.22 -10.76 4.18
N GLY A 43 30.44 -10.35 3.17
CA GLY A 43 30.49 -10.87 1.81
C GLY A 43 31.81 -10.54 1.12
N VAL A 44 32.70 -11.52 1.02
CA VAL A 44 34.05 -11.38 0.43
C VAL A 44 33.96 -10.88 -1.02
N VAL A 45 34.33 -9.62 -1.23
CA VAL A 45 34.34 -8.99 -2.56
C VAL A 45 35.51 -9.55 -3.38
N SER A 46 35.19 -10.25 -4.46
CA SER A 46 36.13 -10.96 -5.31
C SER A 46 36.25 -10.32 -6.70
N LEU A 47 37.46 -10.31 -7.28
CA LEU A 47 37.65 -9.90 -8.68
C LEU A 47 37.29 -11.08 -9.61
N VAL A 48 36.34 -10.84 -10.51
CA VAL A 48 35.80 -11.87 -11.43
C VAL A 48 35.82 -11.39 -12.88
N MET A 49 35.92 -12.31 -13.83
CA MET A 49 35.63 -12.04 -15.24
C MET A 49 34.13 -11.82 -15.42
N ASP A 50 33.72 -10.79 -16.15
CA ASP A 50 32.30 -10.51 -16.42
C ASP A 50 31.71 -11.47 -17.46
N THR A 51 32.44 -11.75 -18.55
CA THR A 51 32.00 -12.68 -19.60
C THR A 51 33.20 -13.32 -20.31
N SER A 52 33.12 -14.64 -20.54
CA SER A 52 34.08 -15.38 -21.37
C SER A 52 33.81 -15.20 -22.86
N ASN A 53 32.63 -14.69 -23.26
CA ASN A 53 32.33 -14.32 -24.63
C ASN A 53 32.82 -12.89 -24.93
N TYR A 54 34.12 -12.66 -24.80
CA TYR A 54 34.73 -11.36 -25.05
C TYR A 54 35.09 -11.12 -26.53
N GLN A 55 34.93 -12.09 -27.43
CA GLN A 55 35.17 -11.90 -28.88
C GLN A 55 33.90 -11.91 -29.74
N GLY A 56 32.86 -12.65 -29.37
CA GLY A 56 31.57 -12.64 -30.08
C GLY A 56 30.72 -11.43 -29.71
N MET A 57 29.53 -11.32 -30.31
CA MET A 57 28.52 -10.33 -29.90
C MET A 57 28.14 -10.56 -28.42
N PRO A 58 28.07 -9.53 -27.55
CA PRO A 58 27.57 -9.66 -26.19
C PRO A 58 26.15 -10.25 -26.16
N LYS A 59 25.81 -11.02 -25.12
CA LYS A 59 24.46 -11.59 -25.00
C LYS A 59 23.39 -10.51 -24.96
N ASN A 60 22.17 -10.88 -25.33
CA ASN A 60 20.98 -10.03 -25.25
C ASN A 60 21.09 -8.72 -26.06
N PHE A 61 22.01 -8.63 -27.04
CA PHE A 61 22.11 -7.50 -27.94
C PHE A 61 20.81 -7.34 -28.75
N ARG A 62 20.21 -6.16 -28.63
CA ARG A 62 18.94 -5.78 -29.28
C ARG A 62 18.96 -4.30 -29.62
N LYS A 63 18.23 -3.89 -30.66
CA LYS A 63 18.12 -2.48 -31.08
C LYS A 63 16.74 -2.16 -31.63
N THR A 64 16.26 -0.93 -31.44
CA THR A 64 14.92 -0.56 -31.91
C THR A 64 14.83 -0.34 -33.41
N SER A 65 15.96 -0.17 -34.11
CA SER A 65 15.99 -0.08 -35.57
C SER A 65 15.95 -1.45 -36.27
N ASP A 66 15.81 -2.54 -35.52
CA ASP A 66 15.66 -3.90 -36.03
C ASP A 66 14.57 -4.60 -35.22
N LEU A 67 13.38 -4.70 -35.82
CA LEU A 67 12.19 -5.21 -35.17
C LEU A 67 11.84 -6.64 -35.65
N SER A 68 12.78 -7.36 -36.29
CA SER A 68 12.56 -8.71 -36.84
C SER A 68 12.02 -9.76 -35.85
N ASN A 69 12.22 -9.50 -34.55
CA ASN A 69 11.78 -10.33 -33.43
C ASN A 69 10.38 -9.97 -32.92
N VAL A 70 9.85 -8.79 -33.26
CA VAL A 70 8.56 -8.27 -32.76
C VAL A 70 7.55 -7.92 -33.86
N ASP A 71 7.98 -7.58 -35.08
CA ASP A 71 7.12 -7.25 -36.24
C ASP A 71 6.15 -8.38 -36.64
N LYS A 72 6.43 -9.61 -36.20
CA LYS A 72 5.61 -10.81 -36.47
C LYS A 72 4.43 -10.93 -35.50
N ASP A 73 4.51 -10.32 -34.31
CA ASP A 73 3.45 -10.35 -33.31
C ASP A 73 2.51 -9.16 -33.48
N LYS A 74 1.36 -9.43 -34.10
CA LYS A 74 0.31 -8.42 -34.38
C LYS A 74 -0.42 -7.94 -33.12
N THR A 75 -0.11 -8.46 -31.92
CA THR A 75 -0.66 -7.97 -30.66
C THR A 75 0.13 -6.79 -30.06
N LEU A 76 1.33 -6.51 -30.57
CA LEU A 76 2.20 -5.44 -30.08
C LEU A 76 1.93 -4.10 -30.77
N ASP A 77 1.70 -3.05 -29.99
CA ASP A 77 1.72 -1.68 -30.52
C ASP A 77 3.18 -1.22 -30.68
N LEU A 78 3.68 -1.21 -31.92
CA LEU A 78 5.04 -0.82 -32.27
C LEU A 78 5.20 0.70 -32.56
N LYS A 79 4.15 1.50 -32.36
CA LYS A 79 4.15 2.95 -32.66
C LYS A 79 5.27 3.69 -31.93
N GLY A 80 6.12 4.36 -32.71
CA GLY A 80 7.26 5.13 -32.20
C GLY A 80 8.39 4.30 -31.59
N LEU A 81 8.33 2.96 -31.63
CA LEU A 81 9.40 2.09 -31.12
C LEU A 81 10.66 2.22 -31.98
N ASN A 82 10.51 2.10 -33.30
CA ASN A 82 11.61 2.21 -34.26
C ASN A 82 12.40 3.53 -34.17
N ASN A 83 11.71 4.62 -33.84
CA ASN A 83 12.25 5.98 -33.77
C ASN A 83 12.96 6.32 -32.44
N LEU A 84 13.09 5.38 -31.50
CA LEU A 84 13.77 5.64 -30.21
C LEU A 84 15.28 5.86 -30.35
N ASN A 85 15.91 5.26 -31.35
CA ASN A 85 17.38 5.23 -31.54
C ASN A 85 18.13 4.64 -30.33
N ILE A 86 17.68 3.48 -29.83
CA ILE A 86 18.29 2.83 -28.67
C ILE A 86 18.64 1.35 -28.93
N SER A 87 19.60 0.87 -28.15
CA SER A 87 20.01 -0.54 -28.09
C SER A 87 20.31 -0.96 -26.66
N GLY A 88 20.28 -2.27 -26.39
CA GLY A 88 20.61 -2.86 -25.09
C GLY A 88 21.48 -4.11 -25.25
N SER A 89 22.43 -4.37 -24.35
CA SER A 89 23.19 -5.65 -24.32
C SER A 89 23.80 -6.02 -22.97
N GLN A 90 24.38 -7.22 -22.88
CA GLN A 90 25.34 -7.66 -21.85
C GLN A 90 26.59 -6.78 -21.84
N GLN A 91 27.34 -6.78 -20.74
CA GLN A 91 28.69 -6.21 -20.69
C GLN A 91 29.55 -6.61 -21.90
N PHE A 92 30.07 -5.62 -22.62
CA PHE A 92 31.02 -5.80 -23.72
C PHE A 92 32.47 -5.85 -23.21
N SER A 93 33.38 -6.26 -24.09
CA SER A 93 34.83 -6.24 -23.94
C SER A 93 35.44 -5.13 -24.81
N GLY A 94 36.70 -4.80 -24.59
CA GLY A 94 37.44 -3.93 -25.52
C GLY A 94 37.78 -4.59 -26.87
N PHE A 95 37.52 -5.89 -27.05
CA PHE A 95 37.66 -6.58 -28.34
C PHE A 95 36.35 -6.59 -29.15
N ASN A 96 35.18 -6.69 -28.49
CA ASN A 96 33.89 -6.80 -29.17
C ASN A 96 33.02 -5.52 -29.15
N LEU A 97 33.41 -4.48 -28.40
CA LEU A 97 32.79 -3.14 -28.51
C LEU A 97 32.70 -2.63 -29.96
N PRO A 98 33.74 -2.77 -30.83
CA PRO A 98 33.62 -2.42 -32.25
C PRO A 98 32.53 -3.21 -33.00
N LEU A 99 32.25 -4.46 -32.60
CA LEU A 99 31.15 -5.25 -33.17
C LEU A 99 29.79 -4.69 -32.74
N VAL A 100 29.64 -4.30 -31.48
CA VAL A 100 28.41 -3.66 -30.95
C VAL A 100 28.09 -2.39 -31.74
N ILE A 101 29.08 -1.52 -31.97
CA ILE A 101 28.90 -0.28 -32.74
C ILE A 101 28.60 -0.55 -34.21
N ASN A 102 29.31 -1.50 -34.85
CA ASN A 102 29.03 -1.90 -36.22
C ASN A 102 27.63 -2.52 -36.37
N SER A 103 27.15 -3.28 -35.38
CA SER A 103 25.81 -3.88 -35.38
C SER A 103 24.69 -2.90 -35.01
N ILE A 104 24.98 -1.79 -34.31
CA ILE A 104 24.06 -0.65 -34.23
C ILE A 104 23.83 -0.08 -35.64
N ASN A 105 24.89 0.17 -36.41
CA ASN A 105 24.88 0.67 -37.79
C ASN A 105 24.13 2.02 -37.94
N THR A 106 24.66 3.07 -37.30
CA THR A 106 24.09 4.44 -37.35
C THR A 106 25.14 5.48 -37.74
N LYS A 107 24.67 6.65 -38.18
CA LYS A 107 25.47 7.88 -38.39
C LYS A 107 25.30 8.91 -37.26
N MET A 108 24.56 8.56 -36.21
CA MET A 108 24.36 9.37 -35.00
C MET A 108 25.60 9.31 -34.10
N SER A 109 25.78 10.31 -33.22
CA SER A 109 26.69 10.12 -32.08
C SER A 109 26.16 8.96 -31.23
N THR A 110 27.02 8.11 -30.69
CA THR A 110 26.60 6.99 -29.85
C THR A 110 27.08 7.21 -28.42
N THR A 111 26.14 7.34 -27.49
CA THR A 111 26.42 7.40 -26.05
C THR A 111 26.20 6.02 -25.42
N VAL A 112 27.23 5.48 -24.77
CA VAL A 112 27.12 4.31 -23.90
C VAL A 112 26.54 4.75 -22.55
N ILE A 113 25.48 4.07 -22.12
CA ILE A 113 24.81 4.28 -20.84
C ILE A 113 25.04 3.04 -19.97
N ASP A 114 26.03 3.16 -19.09
CA ASP A 114 26.43 2.13 -18.14
C ASP A 114 25.55 2.21 -16.89
N LEU A 115 24.83 1.13 -16.61
CA LEU A 115 23.86 1.02 -15.51
C LEU A 115 24.43 0.35 -14.25
N ARG A 116 25.75 0.10 -14.18
CA ARG A 116 26.37 -0.77 -13.16
C ARG A 116 26.78 0.00 -11.91
N GLN A 117 26.27 -0.38 -10.73
CA GLN A 117 26.78 0.13 -9.45
C GLN A 117 28.02 -0.65 -8.96
N GLU A 118 28.14 -1.91 -9.35
CA GLU A 118 29.34 -2.71 -9.07
C GLU A 118 30.57 -2.10 -9.76
N ALA A 119 31.67 -1.99 -9.01
CA ALA A 119 32.94 -1.54 -9.54
C ALA A 119 33.47 -2.53 -10.58
N HIS A 120 33.84 -2.04 -11.76
CA HIS A 120 34.31 -2.84 -12.88
C HIS A 120 35.27 -2.06 -13.79
N GLY A 121 35.78 -2.73 -14.81
CA GLY A 121 36.68 -2.16 -15.81
C GLY A 121 37.34 -3.26 -16.64
N PHE A 122 38.53 -3.01 -17.17
CA PHE A 122 39.15 -3.92 -18.14
C PHE A 122 40.62 -4.19 -17.81
N ILE A 123 41.01 -5.47 -17.90
CA ILE A 123 42.41 -5.93 -17.90
C ILE A 123 42.70 -6.51 -19.28
N ASN A 124 43.65 -5.93 -20.02
CA ASN A 124 43.98 -6.36 -21.39
C ASN A 124 42.73 -6.47 -22.30
N ASN A 125 41.80 -5.51 -22.19
CA ASN A 125 40.49 -5.49 -22.86
C ASN A 125 39.46 -6.56 -22.41
N ILE A 126 39.81 -7.46 -21.49
CA ILE A 126 38.88 -8.42 -20.86
C ILE A 126 38.07 -7.69 -19.76
N PRO A 127 36.73 -7.74 -19.75
CA PRO A 127 35.91 -7.07 -18.74
C PRO A 127 35.93 -7.84 -17.41
N VAL A 128 36.13 -7.11 -16.31
CA VAL A 128 36.20 -7.64 -14.95
C VAL A 128 35.43 -6.77 -13.96
N SER A 129 34.84 -7.39 -12.93
CA SER A 129 34.13 -6.67 -11.85
C SER A 129 34.54 -7.16 -10.46
N TRP A 130 34.39 -6.30 -9.46
CA TRP A 130 34.48 -6.66 -8.04
C TRP A 130 33.11 -7.09 -7.53
N LYS A 131 32.88 -8.41 -7.49
CA LYS A 131 31.60 -9.03 -7.14
C LYS A 131 31.66 -9.70 -5.76
N ASN A 132 30.69 -9.40 -4.90
CA ASN A 132 30.27 -10.26 -3.79
C ASN A 132 29.10 -11.17 -4.23
N GLU A 133 28.65 -12.11 -3.40
CA GLU A 133 27.60 -13.09 -3.74
C GLU A 133 26.41 -12.50 -4.54
N LYS A 134 25.82 -11.41 -4.01
CA LYS A 134 24.61 -10.74 -4.51
C LYS A 134 24.87 -9.70 -5.62
N ASN A 135 26.14 -9.43 -5.98
CA ASN A 135 26.56 -8.36 -6.90
C ASN A 135 26.12 -6.94 -6.47
N ASP A 136 26.04 -6.71 -5.16
CA ASP A 136 25.54 -5.49 -4.50
C ASP A 136 26.61 -4.81 -3.61
N ALA A 137 27.89 -5.15 -3.77
CA ALA A 137 29.02 -4.70 -2.93
C ALA A 137 29.16 -3.17 -2.75
N ASN A 138 28.57 -2.38 -3.64
CA ASN A 138 28.58 -0.91 -3.62
C ASN A 138 27.19 -0.31 -3.32
N MET A 139 26.24 -1.11 -2.83
CA MET A 139 24.89 -0.67 -2.46
C MET A 139 24.93 0.37 -1.33
N GLY A 140 24.11 1.42 -1.46
CA GLY A 140 24.06 2.54 -0.52
C GLY A 140 25.13 3.63 -0.72
N LEU A 141 26.08 3.44 -1.65
CA LEU A 141 27.03 4.48 -2.05
C LEU A 141 26.42 5.48 -3.04
N THR A 142 26.81 6.76 -2.95
CA THR A 142 26.50 7.76 -3.99
C THR A 142 27.27 7.46 -5.28
N LYS A 143 26.85 8.05 -6.41
CA LYS A 143 27.54 7.91 -7.70
C LYS A 143 29.03 8.26 -7.63
N GLU A 144 29.36 9.32 -6.90
CA GLU A 144 30.73 9.83 -6.72
C GLU A 144 31.57 8.85 -5.89
N GLN A 145 30.95 8.23 -4.88
CA GLN A 145 31.57 7.19 -4.06
C GLN A 145 31.79 5.89 -4.85
N VAL A 146 30.83 5.48 -5.69
CA VAL A 146 30.97 4.34 -6.61
C VAL A 146 32.15 4.54 -7.57
N LEU A 147 32.25 5.72 -8.19
CA LEU A 147 33.35 6.06 -9.11
C LEU A 147 34.71 6.14 -8.38
N ALA A 148 34.75 6.67 -7.15
CA ALA A 148 35.98 6.72 -6.36
C ALA A 148 36.45 5.33 -5.91
N ASP A 149 35.53 4.45 -5.52
CA ASP A 149 35.78 3.05 -5.19
C ASP A 149 36.28 2.26 -6.41
N GLU A 150 35.61 2.38 -7.55
CA GLU A 150 36.01 1.76 -8.81
C GLU A 150 37.41 2.20 -9.26
N GLN A 151 37.68 3.51 -9.23
CA GLN A 151 38.99 4.03 -9.59
C GLN A 151 40.09 3.58 -8.60
N SER A 152 39.78 3.46 -7.30
CA SER A 152 40.69 2.93 -6.29
C SER A 152 41.00 1.45 -6.53
N LYS A 153 39.97 0.65 -6.78
CA LYS A 153 40.06 -0.78 -7.12
C LYS A 153 40.89 -1.01 -8.38
N LEU A 154 40.63 -0.29 -9.48
CA LEU A 154 41.41 -0.37 -10.71
C LEU A 154 42.88 0.05 -10.51
N LYS A 155 43.15 1.14 -9.78
CA LYS A 155 44.50 1.59 -9.43
C LYS A 155 45.28 0.59 -8.56
N SER A 156 44.60 -0.33 -7.87
CA SER A 156 45.26 -1.37 -7.06
C SER A 156 45.88 -2.50 -7.90
N ILE A 157 45.44 -2.67 -9.16
CA ILE A 157 45.96 -3.71 -10.06
C ILE A 157 47.34 -3.32 -10.57
N LYS A 158 48.36 -4.08 -10.18
CA LYS A 158 49.75 -3.86 -10.59
C LYS A 158 49.99 -4.39 -12.01
N LEU A 159 50.50 -3.54 -12.89
CA LEU A 159 50.95 -3.96 -14.22
C LEU A 159 52.12 -4.94 -14.13
N ASN A 160 52.16 -5.89 -15.06
CA ASN A 160 53.15 -6.97 -15.19
C ASN A 160 53.25 -7.93 -13.98
N VAL A 161 52.29 -7.90 -13.06
CA VAL A 161 52.17 -8.86 -11.95
C VAL A 161 51.03 -9.84 -12.24
N PRO A 162 51.28 -11.16 -12.27
CA PRO A 162 50.22 -12.15 -12.50
C PRO A 162 49.05 -12.01 -11.50
N ILE A 163 47.82 -12.11 -12.01
CA ILE A 163 46.59 -12.11 -11.24
C ILE A 163 45.66 -13.24 -11.72
N THR A 164 45.00 -13.89 -10.76
CA THR A 164 44.02 -14.95 -10.97
C THR A 164 42.63 -14.41 -10.65
N LEU A 165 41.62 -14.76 -11.44
CA LEU A 165 40.23 -14.31 -11.23
C LEU A 165 39.44 -15.39 -10.50
N THR A 166 38.60 -15.02 -9.53
CA THR A 166 37.97 -16.00 -8.61
C THR A 166 37.03 -17.00 -9.32
N ASN A 167 36.39 -16.60 -10.42
CA ASN A 167 35.57 -17.49 -11.26
C ASN A 167 36.36 -18.22 -12.38
N HIS A 168 37.66 -17.95 -12.50
CA HIS A 168 38.57 -18.56 -13.46
C HIS A 168 39.92 -18.92 -12.77
N PRO A 169 39.91 -19.79 -11.73
CA PRO A 169 41.08 -20.02 -10.87
C PRO A 169 42.28 -20.67 -11.58
N ASN A 170 42.06 -21.30 -12.74
CA ASN A 170 43.10 -21.92 -13.55
C ASN A 170 43.71 -20.93 -14.57
N ASP A 171 43.05 -19.81 -14.84
CA ASP A 171 43.50 -18.83 -15.83
C ASP A 171 44.29 -17.71 -15.13
N THR A 172 45.55 -17.52 -15.56
CA THR A 172 46.42 -16.47 -15.04
C THR A 172 46.54 -15.34 -16.06
N ILE A 173 46.13 -14.13 -15.67
CA ILE A 173 46.22 -12.93 -16.50
C ILE A 173 47.43 -12.11 -16.04
N ILE A 174 48.20 -11.56 -16.97
CA ILE A 174 49.27 -10.58 -16.69
C ILE A 174 48.79 -9.21 -17.18
N PRO A 175 48.43 -8.26 -16.28
CA PRO A 175 47.92 -6.95 -16.67
C PRO A 175 48.98 -6.11 -17.39
N THR A 176 48.73 -5.76 -18.65
CA THR A 176 49.58 -4.86 -19.47
C THR A 176 48.87 -3.54 -19.78
N LYS A 177 47.54 -3.55 -19.94
CA LYS A 177 46.66 -2.37 -19.87
C LYS A 177 45.60 -2.61 -18.80
N VAL A 178 45.38 -1.63 -17.93
CA VAL A 178 44.22 -1.55 -17.02
C VAL A 178 43.53 -0.22 -17.28
N GLN A 179 42.20 -0.21 -17.37
CA GLN A 179 41.39 0.98 -17.67
C GLN A 179 39.98 0.82 -17.10
N ASP A 180 39.34 1.94 -16.78
CA ASP A 180 37.88 2.01 -16.60
C ASP A 180 37.14 1.96 -17.96
N GLU A 181 35.81 1.91 -17.92
CA GLU A 181 35.02 1.89 -19.14
C GLU A 181 34.94 3.26 -19.83
N GLU A 182 34.98 4.36 -19.09
CA GLU A 182 34.95 5.70 -19.66
C GLU A 182 36.13 5.92 -20.62
N GLN A 183 37.33 5.45 -20.24
CA GLN A 183 38.51 5.48 -21.10
C GLN A 183 38.38 4.54 -22.31
N LEU A 184 37.88 3.31 -22.15
CA LEU A 184 37.69 2.39 -23.28
C LEU A 184 36.70 2.94 -24.32
N VAL A 185 35.60 3.53 -23.85
CA VAL A 185 34.53 4.07 -24.69
C VAL A 185 35.03 5.33 -25.41
N LYS A 186 35.78 6.21 -24.73
CA LYS A 186 36.43 7.38 -25.35
C LYS A 186 37.56 7.03 -26.32
N ASP A 187 38.36 6.00 -26.04
CA ASP A 187 39.37 5.45 -26.99
C ASP A 187 38.71 5.06 -28.33
N ASN A 188 37.45 4.62 -28.29
CA ASN A 188 36.63 4.27 -29.46
C ASN A 188 35.83 5.45 -30.05
N LYS A 189 36.07 6.69 -29.60
CA LYS A 189 35.38 7.94 -30.06
C LYS A 189 33.87 7.97 -29.78
N LEU A 190 33.44 7.29 -28.72
CA LEU A 190 32.05 7.27 -28.26
C LEU A 190 31.89 8.21 -27.05
N GLU A 191 30.65 8.57 -26.75
CA GLU A 191 30.31 9.25 -25.49
C GLU A 191 30.01 8.21 -24.39
N TYR A 192 30.22 8.56 -23.12
CA TYR A 192 30.01 7.67 -21.97
C TYR A 192 29.23 8.37 -20.85
N ILE A 193 28.26 7.69 -20.25
CA ILE A 193 27.50 8.16 -19.09
C ILE A 193 27.25 7.01 -18.11
N ARG A 194 27.78 7.14 -16.89
CA ARG A 194 27.55 6.23 -15.77
C ARG A 194 26.30 6.60 -14.96
N ILE A 195 25.34 5.68 -14.84
CA ILE A 195 24.13 5.76 -14.00
C ILE A 195 24.12 4.52 -13.08
N PRO A 196 24.81 4.53 -11.93
CA PRO A 196 25.02 3.33 -11.14
C PRO A 196 23.73 2.84 -10.46
N VAL A 197 23.24 1.66 -10.85
CA VAL A 197 22.08 1.00 -10.25
C VAL A 197 22.46 -0.38 -9.69
N THR A 198 22.05 -0.67 -8.46
CA THR A 198 22.32 -1.95 -7.77
C THR A 198 21.72 -3.12 -8.55
N ASP A 199 22.40 -4.27 -8.57
CA ASP A 199 21.88 -5.41 -9.33
C ASP A 199 20.57 -5.97 -8.74
N GLY A 200 19.72 -6.51 -9.61
CA GLY A 200 18.36 -6.95 -9.25
C GLY A 200 17.35 -5.85 -8.91
N LYS A 201 17.80 -4.65 -8.49
CA LYS A 201 16.97 -3.56 -7.96
C LYS A 201 16.46 -2.55 -9.00
N ILE A 202 15.63 -1.63 -8.52
CA ILE A 202 15.22 -0.40 -9.23
C ILE A 202 16.26 0.71 -9.04
N PRO A 203 16.35 1.71 -9.93
CA PRO A 203 17.14 2.92 -9.66
C PRO A 203 16.63 3.68 -8.44
N THR A 204 17.53 4.36 -7.72
CA THR A 204 17.14 5.33 -6.68
C THR A 204 16.53 6.58 -7.32
N ASP A 205 15.76 7.36 -6.57
CA ASP A 205 15.07 8.53 -7.13
C ASP A 205 16.05 9.57 -7.69
N GLU A 206 17.24 9.71 -7.09
CA GLU A 206 18.32 10.59 -7.57
C GLU A 206 18.90 10.08 -8.91
N MET A 207 18.97 8.77 -9.11
CA MET A 207 19.42 8.18 -10.37
C MET A 207 18.35 8.26 -11.46
N VAL A 208 17.06 8.25 -11.10
CA VAL A 208 15.96 8.56 -12.04
C VAL A 208 16.02 10.04 -12.45
N ASP A 209 16.20 10.97 -11.51
CA ASP A 209 16.34 12.39 -11.86
C ASP A 209 17.62 12.67 -12.66
N TYR A 210 18.74 11.99 -12.36
CA TYR A 210 19.95 12.06 -13.17
C TYR A 210 19.73 11.51 -14.59
N PHE A 211 19.03 10.38 -14.74
CA PHE A 211 18.63 9.85 -16.05
C PHE A 211 17.75 10.84 -16.82
N MET A 212 16.76 11.48 -16.17
CA MET A 212 15.93 12.50 -16.80
C MET A 212 16.75 13.73 -17.24
N GLN A 213 17.71 14.17 -16.42
CA GLN A 213 18.64 15.22 -16.83
C GLN A 213 19.49 14.84 -18.04
N VAL A 214 19.94 13.58 -18.15
CA VAL A 214 20.63 13.07 -19.34
C VAL A 214 19.69 13.12 -20.54
N VAL A 215 18.50 12.53 -20.47
CA VAL A 215 17.55 12.46 -21.60
C VAL A 215 17.06 13.84 -22.06
N LYS A 216 16.95 14.83 -21.16
CA LYS A 216 16.64 16.23 -21.51
C LYS A 216 17.80 16.97 -22.19
N LYS A 217 19.06 16.60 -21.91
CA LYS A 217 20.27 17.24 -22.46
C LYS A 217 20.75 16.59 -23.76
N GLN A 218 20.29 15.37 -24.07
CA GLN A 218 20.72 14.64 -25.26
C GLN A 218 20.33 15.35 -26.59
N PRO A 219 21.27 15.53 -27.53
CA PRO A 219 20.97 16.01 -28.88
C PRO A 219 19.95 15.12 -29.63
N LYS A 220 19.22 15.72 -30.59
CA LYS A 220 18.24 15.00 -31.43
C LYS A 220 18.87 13.94 -32.38
N ASN A 221 20.19 13.92 -32.51
CA ASN A 221 20.94 13.03 -33.42
C ASN A 221 21.90 12.11 -32.64
N THR A 222 21.44 11.62 -31.50
CA THR A 222 22.18 10.68 -30.64
C THR A 222 21.48 9.33 -30.59
N TRP A 223 22.28 8.27 -30.54
CA TRP A 223 21.89 6.90 -30.27
C TRP A 223 22.33 6.49 -28.86
N LEU A 224 21.49 5.80 -28.10
CA LEU A 224 21.83 5.34 -26.74
C LEU A 224 22.04 3.82 -26.69
N HIS A 225 23.19 3.38 -26.16
CA HIS A 225 23.47 1.97 -25.90
C HIS A 225 23.45 1.69 -24.40
N PHE A 226 22.39 1.06 -23.90
CA PHE A 226 22.25 0.68 -22.50
C PHE A 226 22.88 -0.68 -22.23
N HIS A 227 23.59 -0.85 -21.12
CA HIS A 227 24.05 -2.17 -20.68
C HIS A 227 24.10 -2.28 -19.16
N CYS A 228 24.14 -3.51 -18.70
CA CYS A 228 24.52 -3.89 -17.35
C CYS A 228 25.27 -5.23 -17.45
N LYS A 229 25.60 -5.86 -16.32
CA LYS A 229 26.33 -7.15 -16.31
C LYS A 229 25.78 -8.16 -17.32
N GLU A 230 24.48 -8.44 -17.29
CA GLU A 230 23.83 -9.46 -18.16
C GLU A 230 22.95 -8.90 -19.30
N GLY A 231 22.70 -7.59 -19.34
CA GLY A 231 21.80 -6.98 -20.35
C GLY A 231 20.31 -7.28 -20.16
N ILE A 232 19.94 -7.92 -19.04
CA ILE A 232 18.58 -8.36 -18.67
C ILE A 232 17.90 -7.24 -17.86
N GLY A 233 17.87 -7.33 -16.53
CA GLY A 233 17.00 -6.51 -15.67
C GLY A 233 17.20 -5.00 -15.82
N ARG A 234 18.34 -4.48 -15.36
CA ARG A 234 18.65 -3.03 -15.37
C ARG A 234 18.52 -2.43 -16.79
N THR A 235 19.08 -3.09 -17.80
CA THR A 235 19.01 -2.65 -19.21
C THR A 235 17.57 -2.58 -19.72
N THR A 236 16.75 -3.61 -19.53
CA THR A 236 15.34 -3.59 -19.97
C THR A 236 14.54 -2.55 -19.20
N THR A 237 14.78 -2.36 -17.89
CA THR A 237 14.16 -1.27 -17.12
C THR A 237 14.45 0.11 -17.73
N PHE A 238 15.70 0.41 -18.09
CA PHE A 238 16.06 1.72 -18.65
C PHE A 238 15.62 1.90 -20.11
N MET A 239 15.59 0.84 -20.92
CA MET A 239 14.98 0.89 -22.25
C MET A 239 13.47 1.16 -22.17
N ILE A 240 12.77 0.53 -21.23
CA ILE A 240 11.35 0.80 -20.94
C ILE A 240 11.16 2.25 -20.48
N MET A 241 11.97 2.75 -19.53
CA MET A 241 11.90 4.14 -19.08
C MET A 241 12.12 5.12 -20.23
N TYR A 242 13.12 4.90 -21.09
CA TYR A 242 13.34 5.77 -22.25
C TYR A 242 12.15 5.73 -23.23
N ASP A 243 11.57 4.56 -23.47
CA ASP A 243 10.37 4.41 -24.30
C ASP A 243 9.18 5.19 -23.71
N MET A 244 8.95 5.10 -22.40
CA MET A 244 7.92 5.88 -21.69
C MET A 244 8.12 7.39 -21.85
N VAL A 245 9.36 7.90 -21.76
CA VAL A 245 9.66 9.33 -21.95
C VAL A 245 9.36 9.82 -23.38
N LYS A 246 9.37 8.93 -24.39
CA LYS A 246 9.06 9.29 -25.79
C LYS A 246 7.62 8.98 -26.21
N ASN A 247 7.00 7.93 -25.68
CA ASN A 247 5.78 7.33 -26.24
C ASN A 247 4.59 7.19 -25.28
N SER A 248 4.72 7.46 -23.96
CA SER A 248 3.61 7.26 -22.99
C SER A 248 2.33 8.04 -23.31
N LYS A 249 2.45 9.17 -24.03
CA LYS A 249 1.32 9.98 -24.50
C LYS A 249 0.49 9.31 -25.62
N GLN A 250 0.99 8.24 -26.23
CA GLN A 250 0.42 7.62 -27.44
C GLN A 250 0.45 6.08 -27.47
N VAL A 251 1.07 5.42 -26.48
CA VAL A 251 1.13 3.97 -26.30
C VAL A 251 0.97 3.66 -24.81
N THR A 252 0.11 2.70 -24.46
CA THR A 252 -0.20 2.35 -23.07
C THR A 252 0.97 1.71 -22.32
N PHE A 253 0.92 1.74 -20.98
CA PHE A 253 1.88 1.07 -20.10
C PHE A 253 2.12 -0.38 -20.52
N ASP A 254 1.06 -1.19 -20.62
CA ASP A 254 1.18 -2.62 -20.95
C ASP A 254 1.78 -2.87 -22.34
N ASN A 255 1.49 -2.00 -23.31
CA ASN A 255 2.03 -2.15 -24.65
C ASN A 255 3.52 -1.80 -24.71
N ILE A 256 3.97 -0.77 -23.96
CA ILE A 256 5.40 -0.46 -23.79
C ILE A 256 6.11 -1.61 -23.07
N MET A 257 5.52 -2.16 -21.99
CA MET A 257 6.07 -3.30 -21.27
C MET A 257 6.21 -4.53 -22.18
N LYS A 258 5.14 -4.96 -22.84
CA LYS A 258 5.11 -6.13 -23.73
C LYS A 258 6.12 -6.01 -24.87
N ARG A 259 6.14 -4.88 -25.58
CA ARG A 259 7.02 -4.71 -26.76
C ARG A 259 8.50 -4.67 -26.39
N GLN A 260 8.86 -4.08 -25.25
CA GLN A 260 10.25 -4.03 -24.78
C GLN A 260 10.73 -5.40 -24.28
N LEU A 261 9.86 -6.20 -23.65
CA LEU A 261 10.18 -7.57 -23.23
C LEU A 261 10.30 -8.52 -24.43
N ALA A 262 9.39 -8.43 -25.40
CA ALA A 262 9.47 -9.17 -26.66
C ALA A 262 10.73 -8.80 -27.47
N LEU A 263 11.17 -7.53 -27.43
CA LEU A 263 12.40 -7.07 -28.10
C LEU A 263 13.68 -7.69 -27.50
N VAL A 264 13.66 -8.20 -26.26
CA VAL A 264 14.78 -8.98 -25.69
C VAL A 264 14.73 -10.45 -26.09
N GLY A 265 13.57 -10.97 -26.52
CA GLY A 265 13.36 -12.40 -26.75
C GLY A 265 13.31 -13.23 -25.45
N PHE A 266 12.94 -12.62 -24.32
CA PHE A 266 12.80 -13.33 -23.05
C PHE A 266 11.81 -14.51 -23.13
N ASN A 267 12.18 -15.64 -22.55
CA ASN A 267 11.25 -16.75 -22.34
C ASN A 267 10.30 -16.49 -21.15
N GLU A 268 9.27 -17.31 -20.97
CA GLU A 268 8.28 -17.13 -19.89
C GLU A 268 8.87 -16.96 -18.49
N GLN A 269 9.93 -17.70 -18.15
CA GLN A 269 10.55 -17.64 -16.83
C GLN A 269 11.32 -16.32 -16.63
N GLU A 270 11.96 -15.81 -17.69
CA GLU A 270 12.63 -14.51 -17.69
C GLU A 270 11.61 -13.36 -17.62
N ILE A 271 10.48 -13.47 -18.34
CA ILE A 271 9.34 -12.55 -18.23
C ILE A 271 8.81 -12.55 -16.78
N LYS A 272 8.50 -13.73 -16.22
CA LYS A 272 8.02 -13.88 -14.82
C LYS A 272 9.03 -13.31 -13.81
N SER A 273 10.34 -13.47 -14.03
CA SER A 273 11.39 -12.89 -13.19
C SER A 273 11.52 -11.36 -13.34
N PHE A 274 11.20 -10.81 -14.53
CA PHE A 274 11.17 -9.38 -14.75
C PHE A 274 9.97 -8.69 -14.07
N TYR A 275 8.80 -9.33 -14.10
CA TYR A 275 7.58 -8.87 -13.43
C TYR A 275 7.62 -9.13 -11.91
N ASN A 276 8.34 -8.27 -11.17
CA ASN A 276 8.25 -8.21 -9.71
C ASN A 276 7.63 -6.89 -9.22
N ASN A 277 6.97 -6.93 -8.05
CA ASN A 277 6.13 -5.84 -7.57
C ASN A 277 6.90 -4.52 -7.37
N GLU A 278 8.14 -4.57 -6.88
CA GLU A 278 9.03 -3.42 -6.70
C GLU A 278 9.29 -2.70 -8.04
N ARG A 279 9.66 -3.47 -9.08
CA ARG A 279 9.94 -2.95 -10.43
C ARG A 279 8.68 -2.50 -11.17
N ILE A 280 7.57 -3.22 -11.03
CA ILE A 280 6.32 -2.88 -11.74
C ILE A 280 5.66 -1.65 -11.13
N SER A 281 5.57 -1.53 -9.80
CA SER A 281 5.08 -0.30 -9.15
C SER A 281 5.96 0.90 -9.49
N PHE A 282 7.29 0.74 -9.51
CA PHE A 282 8.21 1.77 -9.99
C PHE A 282 7.91 2.19 -11.44
N LEU A 283 7.82 1.25 -12.37
CA LEU A 283 7.59 1.54 -13.80
C LEU A 283 6.18 2.11 -14.06
N GLN A 284 5.16 1.72 -13.31
CA GLN A 284 3.81 2.30 -13.39
C GLN A 284 3.82 3.77 -12.93
N ASN A 285 4.49 4.07 -11.81
CA ASN A 285 4.65 5.45 -11.36
C ASN A 285 5.51 6.28 -12.33
N PHE A 286 6.56 5.70 -12.92
CA PHE A 286 7.38 6.38 -13.93
C PHE A 286 6.62 6.63 -15.24
N TYR A 287 5.78 5.69 -15.67
CA TYR A 287 4.83 5.91 -16.76
C TYR A 287 3.85 7.04 -16.43
N LYS A 288 3.28 7.06 -15.22
CA LYS A 288 2.37 8.11 -14.75
C LYS A 288 3.05 9.49 -14.80
N TYR A 289 4.27 9.62 -14.28
CA TYR A 289 5.10 10.83 -14.40
C TYR A 289 5.25 11.29 -15.86
N CYS A 290 5.62 10.39 -16.78
CA CYS A 290 5.77 10.71 -18.19
C CYS A 290 4.44 11.10 -18.87
N ASN A 291 3.36 10.40 -18.55
CA ASN A 291 2.05 10.63 -19.15
C ASN A 291 1.33 11.86 -18.58
N GLU A 292 1.56 12.23 -17.32
CA GLU A 292 1.01 13.43 -16.70
C GLU A 292 1.81 14.69 -17.01
N ASN A 293 3.09 14.57 -17.41
CA ASN A 293 3.96 15.71 -17.63
C ASN A 293 3.39 16.72 -18.64
N LYS A 294 3.36 18.00 -18.26
CA LYS A 294 2.87 19.13 -19.09
C LYS A 294 3.92 20.24 -19.28
N ASP A 295 5.08 20.12 -18.65
CA ASP A 295 6.08 21.20 -18.50
C ASP A 295 7.43 20.89 -19.17
N ASN A 296 7.47 19.86 -20.02
CA ASN A 296 8.69 19.33 -20.64
C ASN A 296 9.72 18.83 -19.59
N PHE A 297 9.22 18.04 -18.63
CA PHE A 297 9.98 17.44 -17.53
C PHE A 297 10.78 18.46 -16.70
N ASN A 298 10.21 19.65 -16.47
CA ASN A 298 10.83 20.67 -15.62
C ASN A 298 10.65 20.36 -14.14
N THR A 299 9.46 19.88 -13.74
CA THR A 299 9.23 19.18 -12.48
C THR A 299 10.06 17.89 -12.45
N SER A 300 10.92 17.75 -11.46
CA SER A 300 11.78 16.57 -11.27
C SER A 300 10.96 15.32 -10.92
N TRP A 301 11.56 14.13 -11.06
CA TRP A 301 10.96 12.89 -10.57
C TRP A 301 10.76 12.91 -9.05
N ILE A 302 11.73 13.38 -8.27
CA ILE A 302 11.61 13.58 -6.82
C ILE A 302 10.51 14.61 -6.49
N GLU A 303 10.36 15.68 -7.28
CA GLU A 303 9.31 16.69 -7.08
C GLU A 303 7.92 16.15 -7.41
N TRP A 304 7.75 15.46 -8.53
CA TRP A 304 6.50 14.79 -8.87
C TRP A 304 6.16 13.67 -7.88
N LYS A 305 7.16 12.92 -7.38
CA LYS A 305 6.95 11.96 -6.28
C LYS A 305 6.40 12.63 -5.03
N LYS A 306 6.86 13.84 -4.69
CA LYS A 306 6.26 14.61 -3.59
C LYS A 306 4.78 14.93 -3.86
N THR A 307 4.42 15.24 -5.11
CA THR A 307 3.02 15.48 -5.48
C THR A 307 2.13 14.23 -5.36
N ILE A 308 2.64 13.00 -5.55
CA ILE A 308 1.85 11.78 -5.27
C ILE A 308 1.88 11.33 -3.81
N THR A 309 2.95 11.61 -3.06
CA THR A 309 2.90 11.45 -1.58
C THR A 309 1.96 12.46 -0.91
N ALA A 310 1.56 13.52 -1.64
CA ALA A 310 0.51 14.47 -1.28
C ALA A 310 -0.64 14.49 -2.33
N SER A 311 -0.84 13.37 -3.03
CA SER A 311 -2.07 13.00 -3.75
C SER A 311 -1.98 11.52 -4.20
N ASN A 312 -2.48 10.64 -3.34
CA ASN A 312 -2.49 9.18 -3.49
C ASN A 312 -1.12 8.48 -3.36
N SER A 313 -0.83 8.05 -2.13
CA SER A 313 0.22 7.08 -1.82
C SER A 313 0.25 5.91 -2.82
N PRO A 314 1.40 5.54 -3.41
CA PRO A 314 1.52 4.42 -4.34
C PRO A 314 1.34 3.03 -3.68
N PHE A 315 1.05 3.01 -2.37
CA PHE A 315 0.66 1.82 -1.60
C PHE A 315 -0.87 1.73 -1.39
N SER A 316 -1.65 2.70 -1.87
CA SER A 316 -3.12 2.67 -1.75
C SER A 316 -3.71 1.54 -2.57
N MET A 317 -4.31 0.57 -1.90
CA MET A 317 -5.04 -0.53 -2.52
C MET A 317 -6.45 -0.15 -3.01
N TYR A 318 -6.92 1.08 -2.71
CA TYR A 318 -8.23 1.61 -3.07
C TYR A 318 -8.18 2.74 -4.11
N ILE A 319 -9.29 2.96 -4.81
CA ILE A 319 -9.45 4.00 -5.84
C ILE A 319 -9.96 5.28 -5.19
N LYS A 320 -9.06 6.22 -4.95
CA LYS A 320 -9.33 7.49 -4.27
C LYS A 320 -9.80 8.57 -5.25
N ASN A 321 -10.61 9.52 -4.78
CA ASN A 321 -10.92 10.72 -5.54
C ASN A 321 -9.64 11.57 -5.74
N ILE A 322 -9.39 12.02 -6.98
CA ILE A 322 -8.23 12.86 -7.33
C ILE A 322 -8.49 14.37 -7.18
N ILE A 323 -9.73 14.78 -6.86
CA ILE A 323 -10.10 16.18 -6.66
C ILE A 323 -10.54 16.39 -5.21
N LYS A 324 -9.70 17.09 -4.45
CA LYS A 324 -10.00 17.55 -3.09
C LYS A 324 -11.10 18.62 -3.12
N PRO A 325 -12.21 18.49 -2.36
CA PRO A 325 -13.28 19.49 -2.34
C PRO A 325 -12.81 20.79 -1.71
N THR A 326 -13.35 21.91 -2.21
CA THR A 326 -13.30 23.23 -1.54
C THR A 326 -14.68 23.68 -1.07
N PHE A 327 -15.73 23.14 -1.68
CA PHE A 327 -17.13 23.44 -1.36
C PHE A 327 -17.99 22.17 -1.37
N LEU A 328 -18.89 22.01 -0.41
CA LEU A 328 -19.88 20.91 -0.36
C LEU A 328 -21.32 21.42 -0.46
N TYR A 329 -22.09 20.78 -1.32
CA TYR A 329 -23.55 20.79 -1.32
C TYR A 329 -24.00 19.65 -0.39
N VAL A 330 -24.39 20.01 0.84
CA VAL A 330 -24.78 19.06 1.87
C VAL A 330 -26.29 18.83 1.81
N ILE A 331 -26.73 17.57 1.70
CA ILE A 331 -28.15 17.21 1.66
C ILE A 331 -28.43 16.06 2.62
N SER A 332 -29.54 16.10 3.34
CA SER A 332 -30.01 14.97 4.16
C SER A 332 -30.93 14.08 3.33
N GLN A 333 -30.76 12.77 3.46
CA GLN A 333 -31.60 11.78 2.75
C GLN A 333 -32.87 11.39 3.54
N ASP A 334 -33.05 11.93 4.75
CA ASP A 334 -34.09 11.55 5.71
C ASP A 334 -35.52 11.85 5.20
N ASN A 335 -35.65 12.74 4.21
CA ASN A 335 -36.92 13.15 3.59
C ASN A 335 -37.03 12.76 2.09
N MET A 336 -36.12 11.94 1.57
CA MET A 336 -36.13 11.47 0.17
C MET A 336 -36.87 10.13 0.02
N SER A 337 -37.47 9.88 -1.16
CA SER A 337 -37.82 8.50 -1.56
C SER A 337 -36.57 7.68 -1.87
N GLU A 338 -36.64 6.35 -1.83
CA GLU A 338 -35.51 5.47 -2.18
C GLU A 338 -34.99 5.73 -3.61
N SER A 339 -35.87 6.11 -4.54
CA SER A 339 -35.51 6.52 -5.89
C SER A 339 -34.70 7.82 -5.90
N GLU A 340 -35.07 8.81 -5.08
CA GLU A 340 -34.31 10.07 -4.95
C GLU A 340 -32.98 9.87 -4.21
N LYS A 341 -32.91 8.93 -3.27
CA LYS A 341 -31.64 8.50 -2.64
C LYS A 341 -30.69 7.85 -3.66
N THR A 342 -31.21 7.03 -4.57
CA THR A 342 -30.44 6.39 -5.65
C THR A 342 -29.98 7.42 -6.69
N LEU A 343 -30.84 8.37 -7.03
CA LEU A 343 -30.54 9.49 -7.91
C LEU A 343 -29.38 10.33 -7.37
N ILE A 344 -29.42 10.71 -6.09
CA ILE A 344 -28.41 11.60 -5.48
C ILE A 344 -27.10 10.88 -5.16
N SER A 345 -27.12 9.62 -4.73
CA SER A 345 -25.89 8.83 -4.54
C SER A 345 -25.16 8.56 -5.86
N THR A 346 -25.88 8.25 -6.95
CA THR A 346 -25.24 8.12 -8.27
C THR A 346 -24.80 9.46 -8.85
N LEU A 347 -25.54 10.56 -8.63
CA LEU A 347 -25.11 11.92 -8.97
C LEU A 347 -23.82 12.31 -8.22
N GLN A 348 -23.72 12.01 -6.92
CA GLN A 348 -22.53 12.24 -6.10
C GLN A 348 -21.31 11.54 -6.73
N GLY A 349 -21.46 10.27 -7.13
CA GLY A 349 -20.41 9.51 -7.81
C GLY A 349 -20.00 10.05 -9.19
N VAL A 350 -20.94 10.61 -9.95
CA VAL A 350 -20.68 11.27 -11.26
C VAL A 350 -19.96 12.62 -11.10
N VAL A 351 -20.27 13.37 -10.05
CA VAL A 351 -19.82 14.77 -9.87
C VAL A 351 -18.48 14.86 -9.15
N ASN A 352 -18.30 14.08 -8.08
CA ASN A 352 -17.27 14.38 -7.09
C ASN A 352 -15.84 14.22 -7.61
N ASN A 353 -15.60 13.35 -8.60
CA ASN A 353 -14.28 13.19 -9.24
C ASN A 353 -14.01 14.16 -10.41
N LYS A 354 -14.87 15.17 -10.62
CA LYS A 354 -14.72 16.19 -11.69
C LYS A 354 -14.76 17.64 -11.20
N SER A 355 -15.24 17.88 -9.99
CA SER A 355 -15.54 19.23 -9.47
C SER A 355 -14.93 19.46 -8.09
N TYR A 356 -14.45 20.68 -7.84
CA TYR A 356 -14.08 21.15 -6.50
C TYR A 356 -15.31 21.47 -5.62
N ASN A 357 -16.47 21.65 -6.26
CA ASN A 357 -17.76 21.77 -5.61
C ASN A 357 -18.46 20.39 -5.68
N GLN A 358 -18.56 19.70 -4.55
CA GLN A 358 -18.95 18.29 -4.47
C GLN A 358 -20.26 18.11 -3.69
N ILE A 359 -20.89 16.94 -3.80
CA ILE A 359 -22.09 16.57 -3.05
C ILE A 359 -21.68 15.76 -1.80
N TYR A 360 -22.33 16.03 -0.67
CA TYR A 360 -22.17 15.28 0.58
C TYR A 360 -23.55 14.94 1.16
N ILE A 361 -23.76 13.67 1.49
CA ILE A 361 -25.04 13.12 1.92
C ILE A 361 -25.01 12.85 3.43
N LEU A 362 -26.05 13.29 4.15
CA LEU A 362 -26.28 12.97 5.55
C LEU A 362 -27.40 11.92 5.69
N ASN A 363 -27.37 11.20 6.81
CA ASN A 363 -28.39 10.25 7.25
C ASN A 363 -28.56 10.39 8.76
N SER A 364 -29.79 10.51 9.27
CA SER A 364 -30.07 10.46 10.72
C SER A 364 -29.61 9.16 11.38
N ASP A 365 -29.64 8.04 10.65
CA ASP A 365 -29.26 6.72 11.15
C ASP A 365 -27.73 6.53 11.27
N GLN A 366 -26.94 7.42 10.67
CA GLN A 366 -25.47 7.38 10.65
C GLN A 366 -24.90 8.74 11.10
N PRO A 367 -25.09 9.14 12.37
CA PRO A 367 -24.83 10.50 12.85
C PRO A 367 -23.36 10.95 12.74
N ASP A 368 -22.39 10.04 12.76
CA ASP A 368 -20.97 10.38 12.68
C ASP A 368 -20.61 11.15 11.38
N TYR A 369 -21.35 10.97 10.28
CA TYR A 369 -21.13 11.75 9.04
C TYR A 369 -21.34 13.27 9.20
N GLN A 370 -22.11 13.73 10.19
CA GLN A 370 -22.21 15.16 10.52
C GLN A 370 -20.97 15.64 11.32
N ILE A 371 -20.25 14.74 12.02
CA ILE A 371 -18.96 15.07 12.65
C ILE A 371 -17.88 15.21 11.58
N TRP A 372 -17.80 14.28 10.62
CA TRP A 372 -16.82 14.37 9.53
C TRP A 372 -17.03 15.62 8.66
N LEU A 373 -18.29 16.01 8.41
CA LEU A 373 -18.61 17.26 7.71
C LEU A 373 -18.07 18.50 8.45
N GLU A 374 -18.21 18.56 9.78
CA GLU A 374 -17.66 19.65 10.58
C GLU A 374 -16.13 19.59 10.66
N ASP A 375 -15.52 18.40 10.67
CA ASP A 375 -14.07 18.25 10.62
C ASP A 375 -13.46 18.79 9.31
N LEU A 376 -14.01 18.38 8.16
CA LEU A 376 -13.60 18.87 6.84
C LEU A 376 -13.65 20.40 6.76
N LYS A 377 -14.67 21.01 7.39
CA LYS A 377 -14.85 22.46 7.48
C LYS A 377 -13.86 23.13 8.42
N ASN A 378 -13.74 22.64 9.65
CA ASN A 378 -12.98 23.31 10.69
C ASN A 378 -11.46 23.12 10.55
N ASN A 379 -11.02 22.00 9.97
CA ASN A 379 -9.60 21.62 9.93
C ASN A 379 -9.02 21.50 8.50
N TYR A 380 -9.85 21.28 7.48
CA TYR A 380 -9.40 21.08 6.09
C TYR A 380 -9.85 22.19 5.12
N GLY A 381 -10.50 23.24 5.61
CA GLY A 381 -10.86 24.44 4.84
C GLY A 381 -12.05 24.27 3.89
N VAL A 382 -12.84 23.20 4.05
CA VAL A 382 -13.98 22.90 3.18
C VAL A 382 -15.20 23.72 3.58
N THR A 383 -15.66 24.61 2.71
CA THR A 383 -16.92 25.34 2.95
C THR A 383 -18.13 24.50 2.54
N TYR A 384 -19.33 24.77 3.06
CA TYR A 384 -20.54 24.07 2.61
C TYR A 384 -21.80 24.94 2.66
N LYS A 385 -22.83 24.56 1.90
CA LYS A 385 -24.23 24.98 2.12
C LYS A 385 -25.13 23.74 2.25
N LYS A 386 -26.20 23.85 3.06
CA LYS A 386 -27.25 22.83 3.10
C LYS A 386 -28.27 23.05 1.98
N ILE A 387 -28.71 21.97 1.35
CA ILE A 387 -29.76 21.88 0.34
C ILE A 387 -30.88 20.98 0.90
N SER A 388 -32.12 21.23 0.49
CA SER A 388 -33.28 20.42 0.88
C SER A 388 -33.95 19.71 -0.29
N ASP A 389 -33.96 20.30 -1.49
CA ASP A 389 -34.50 19.67 -2.70
C ASP A 389 -33.39 18.91 -3.46
N PRO A 390 -33.47 17.58 -3.65
CA PRO A 390 -32.52 16.85 -4.49
C PRO A 390 -32.46 17.39 -5.93
N TRP A 391 -33.54 17.98 -6.44
CA TRP A 391 -33.61 18.43 -7.83
C TRP A 391 -32.88 19.76 -8.08
N GLU A 392 -32.57 20.55 -7.04
CA GLU A 392 -31.58 21.64 -7.11
C GLU A 392 -30.19 21.10 -7.48
N LEU A 393 -29.80 19.93 -6.93
CA LEU A 393 -28.51 19.31 -7.23
C LEU A 393 -28.49 18.79 -8.67
N VAL A 394 -29.55 18.10 -9.09
CA VAL A 394 -29.68 17.60 -10.47
C VAL A 394 -29.59 18.76 -11.48
N TYR A 395 -30.35 19.84 -11.26
CA TYR A 395 -30.32 21.01 -12.15
C TYR A 395 -28.96 21.73 -12.14
N GLY A 396 -28.32 21.84 -10.96
CA GLY A 396 -27.03 22.51 -10.80
C GLY A 396 -25.84 21.73 -11.35
N PHE A 397 -25.93 20.40 -11.44
CA PHE A 397 -24.85 19.53 -11.91
C PHE A 397 -25.09 18.84 -13.25
N LYS A 398 -26.27 18.97 -13.88
CA LYS A 398 -26.66 18.34 -15.16
C LYS A 398 -25.58 18.34 -16.24
N ASP A 399 -24.81 19.42 -16.36
CA ASP A 399 -23.77 19.59 -17.39
C ASP A 399 -22.53 18.70 -17.17
N HIS A 400 -22.46 17.97 -16.04
CA HIS A 400 -21.45 16.94 -15.75
C HIS A 400 -21.90 15.53 -16.17
N ILE A 401 -23.14 15.38 -16.68
CA ILE A 401 -23.87 14.12 -16.86
C ILE A 401 -24.26 13.94 -18.33
N ASP A 402 -23.99 12.77 -18.89
CA ASP A 402 -24.33 12.43 -20.28
C ASP A 402 -25.79 12.00 -20.46
N GLY A 403 -26.52 11.75 -19.37
CA GLY A 403 -27.91 11.29 -19.37
C GLY A 403 -28.24 10.41 -18.16
N TYR A 404 -29.23 9.53 -18.32
CA TYR A 404 -29.65 8.59 -17.27
C TYR A 404 -29.64 7.13 -17.72
N VAL A 405 -29.60 6.20 -16.77
CA VAL A 405 -29.94 4.78 -16.99
C VAL A 405 -31.21 4.48 -16.22
N LEU A 406 -32.20 3.90 -16.91
CA LEU A 406 -33.50 3.55 -16.35
C LEU A 406 -33.42 2.20 -15.62
N TYR A 407 -33.99 2.12 -14.41
CA TYR A 407 -34.16 0.88 -13.65
C TYR A 407 -35.55 0.83 -13.00
N ASP A 408 -35.88 -0.28 -12.32
CA ASP A 408 -37.12 -0.43 -11.53
C ASP A 408 -36.79 -0.76 -10.08
N GLU A 409 -37.32 0.05 -9.15
CA GLU A 409 -37.15 -0.04 -7.70
C GLU A 409 -37.74 -1.33 -7.08
N GLY A 410 -37.24 -1.65 -5.88
CA GLY A 410 -37.57 -2.86 -5.13
C GLY A 410 -36.35 -3.76 -4.94
N ASN A 411 -36.56 -5.02 -4.54
CA ASN A 411 -35.47 -5.99 -4.43
C ASN A 411 -35.13 -6.61 -5.80
N ASN A 412 -34.73 -5.75 -6.75
CA ASN A 412 -34.52 -6.09 -8.16
C ASN A 412 -33.06 -5.77 -8.56
N PRO A 413 -32.28 -6.70 -9.15
CA PRO A 413 -30.90 -6.45 -9.57
C PRO A 413 -30.74 -5.30 -10.60
N SER A 414 -31.82 -4.84 -11.24
CA SER A 414 -31.83 -3.70 -12.17
C SER A 414 -31.08 -2.46 -11.64
N ILE A 415 -31.18 -2.13 -10.35
CA ILE A 415 -30.51 -0.98 -9.72
C ILE A 415 -28.97 -1.13 -9.70
N ASN A 416 -28.48 -2.35 -9.47
CA ASN A 416 -27.04 -2.67 -9.45
C ASN A 416 -26.48 -2.73 -10.88
N ASN A 417 -27.25 -3.30 -11.79
CA ASN A 417 -26.97 -3.29 -13.22
C ASN A 417 -26.91 -1.85 -13.78
N ALA A 418 -27.84 -0.99 -13.37
CA ALA A 418 -27.87 0.42 -13.74
C ALA A 418 -26.69 1.21 -13.17
N CYS A 419 -26.35 1.03 -11.89
CA CYS A 419 -25.16 1.67 -11.29
C CYS A 419 -23.88 1.28 -12.04
N SER A 420 -23.70 -0.01 -12.33
CA SER A 420 -22.57 -0.51 -13.11
C SER A 420 -22.49 0.16 -14.49
N LEU A 421 -23.61 0.28 -15.20
CA LEU A 421 -23.68 0.94 -16.51
C LEU A 421 -23.43 2.45 -16.43
N CYS A 422 -23.99 3.13 -15.43
CA CYS A 422 -23.83 4.57 -15.19
C CYS A 422 -22.35 4.97 -15.08
N SER A 423 -21.54 4.15 -14.39
CA SER A 423 -20.09 4.36 -14.25
C SER A 423 -19.32 4.38 -15.59
N LEU A 424 -19.83 3.68 -16.60
CA LEU A 424 -19.28 3.63 -17.96
C LEU A 424 -19.88 4.67 -18.90
N LYS A 425 -21.13 5.10 -18.65
CA LYS A 425 -21.90 6.00 -19.52
C LYS A 425 -21.87 7.46 -19.11
N ASN A 426 -21.26 7.78 -17.96
CA ASN A 426 -21.30 9.10 -17.35
C ASN A 426 -22.74 9.54 -17.00
N SER A 427 -23.53 8.61 -16.48
CA SER A 427 -24.97 8.78 -16.28
C SER A 427 -25.36 8.65 -14.81
N ILE A 428 -26.55 9.12 -14.45
CA ILE A 428 -27.19 8.85 -13.14
C ILE A 428 -28.24 7.75 -13.25
N ALA A 429 -28.45 6.99 -12.18
CA ALA A 429 -29.51 5.98 -12.14
C ALA A 429 -30.86 6.66 -11.83
N VAL A 430 -31.90 6.29 -12.55
CA VAL A 430 -33.25 6.87 -12.46
C VAL A 430 -34.28 5.74 -12.45
N ASP A 431 -35.12 5.69 -11.42
CA ASP A 431 -36.24 4.77 -11.34
C ASP A 431 -37.40 5.22 -12.26
N THR A 432 -38.24 4.27 -12.70
CA THR A 432 -39.41 4.58 -13.54
C THR A 432 -40.41 5.52 -12.88
N SER A 433 -40.57 5.52 -11.56
CA SER A 433 -41.46 6.43 -10.84
C SER A 433 -41.03 7.89 -10.89
N ILE A 434 -39.73 8.18 -11.06
CA ILE A 434 -39.16 9.54 -11.11
C ILE A 434 -38.62 9.95 -12.49
N GLU A 435 -38.71 9.09 -13.50
CA GLU A 435 -38.18 9.35 -14.85
C GLU A 435 -38.77 10.63 -15.48
N TYR A 436 -40.07 10.90 -15.28
CA TYR A 436 -40.69 12.14 -15.74
C TYR A 436 -40.09 13.38 -15.05
N LYS A 437 -39.76 13.26 -13.75
CA LYS A 437 -39.16 14.33 -12.94
C LYS A 437 -37.71 14.60 -13.37
N ALA A 438 -36.97 13.57 -13.77
CA ALA A 438 -35.64 13.70 -14.38
C ALA A 438 -35.69 14.42 -15.73
N LYS A 439 -36.64 14.06 -16.61
CA LYS A 439 -36.86 14.73 -17.89
C LYS A 439 -37.23 16.21 -17.72
N LEU A 440 -38.08 16.55 -16.75
CA LEU A 440 -38.44 17.94 -16.43
C LEU A 440 -37.24 18.79 -15.95
N HIS A 441 -36.28 18.21 -15.23
CA HIS A 441 -35.06 18.90 -14.79
C HIS A 441 -33.93 18.90 -15.85
N GLY A 442 -34.23 18.47 -17.08
CA GLY A 442 -33.32 18.53 -18.23
C GLY A 442 -32.53 17.26 -18.51
N ILE A 443 -32.63 16.23 -17.68
CA ILE A 443 -31.96 14.93 -17.88
C ILE A 443 -32.80 14.08 -18.84
N THR A 444 -32.86 14.49 -20.11
CA THR A 444 -33.79 13.95 -21.12
C THR A 444 -33.26 12.75 -21.91
N LYS A 445 -31.94 12.54 -21.92
CA LYS A 445 -31.27 11.49 -22.71
C LYS A 445 -31.16 10.19 -21.93
N MET A 446 -31.92 9.17 -22.32
CA MET A 446 -31.71 7.80 -21.85
C MET A 446 -30.43 7.22 -22.49
N THR A 447 -29.58 6.61 -21.68
CA THR A 447 -28.27 6.05 -22.08
C THR A 447 -28.17 4.53 -21.88
N GLY A 448 -29.17 3.96 -21.20
CA GLY A 448 -29.35 2.53 -20.96
C GLY A 448 -30.70 2.28 -20.29
N ASP A 449 -31.15 1.04 -20.35
CA ASP A 449 -32.36 0.54 -19.70
C ASP A 449 -32.00 -0.83 -19.09
N CYS A 450 -32.11 -0.93 -17.77
CA CYS A 450 -31.73 -2.11 -16.98
C CYS A 450 -32.94 -2.78 -16.30
N ARG A 451 -34.16 -2.31 -16.56
CA ARG A 451 -35.39 -2.79 -15.89
C ARG A 451 -35.57 -4.31 -15.92
N ASN A 452 -35.36 -4.89 -17.09
CA ASN A 452 -35.45 -6.32 -17.37
C ASN A 452 -34.05 -6.96 -17.43
N THR A 453 -33.24 -6.83 -16.36
CA THR A 453 -31.88 -7.38 -16.32
C THR A 453 -31.63 -8.21 -15.05
N GLU A 454 -31.18 -9.46 -15.26
CA GLU A 454 -30.89 -10.44 -14.20
C GLU A 454 -29.61 -10.11 -13.41
N GLU A 455 -29.38 -10.81 -12.29
CA GLU A 455 -28.26 -10.60 -11.36
C GLU A 455 -26.86 -10.62 -12.02
N SER A 456 -26.67 -11.45 -13.05
CA SER A 456 -25.38 -11.58 -13.75
C SER A 456 -25.18 -10.55 -14.88
N TRP A 457 -26.21 -9.79 -15.24
CA TRP A 457 -26.25 -9.04 -16.50
C TRP A 457 -25.10 -8.04 -16.64
N ALA A 458 -24.79 -7.27 -15.60
CA ALA A 458 -23.68 -6.30 -15.64
C ALA A 458 -22.31 -6.99 -15.75
N TYR A 459 -22.11 -8.16 -15.14
CA TYR A 459 -20.89 -8.93 -15.37
C TYR A 459 -20.80 -9.35 -16.84
N ASP A 460 -21.81 -10.06 -17.33
CA ASP A 460 -21.82 -10.66 -18.67
C ASP A 460 -21.78 -9.61 -19.80
N ASN A 461 -22.32 -8.41 -19.56
CA ASN A 461 -22.41 -7.35 -20.56
C ASN A 461 -21.40 -6.22 -20.40
N LEU A 462 -20.84 -5.97 -19.22
CA LEU A 462 -20.05 -4.76 -18.95
C LEU A 462 -18.62 -5.02 -18.44
N TRP A 463 -18.31 -6.20 -17.89
CA TRP A 463 -17.00 -6.49 -17.28
C TRP A 463 -15.83 -6.17 -18.24
N SER A 464 -15.90 -6.63 -19.48
CA SER A 464 -14.90 -6.39 -20.52
C SER A 464 -14.97 -5.00 -21.18
N LYS A 465 -15.87 -4.11 -20.75
CA LYS A 465 -16.14 -2.79 -21.37
C LYS A 465 -15.63 -1.60 -20.55
N GLY A 466 -14.65 -1.83 -19.68
CA GLY A 466 -13.96 -0.79 -18.91
C GLY A 466 -14.49 -0.55 -17.50
N LEU A 467 -15.19 -1.54 -16.91
CA LEU A 467 -15.30 -1.64 -15.45
C LEU A 467 -13.92 -1.94 -14.86
N ASN A 468 -13.74 -1.62 -13.58
CA ASN A 468 -12.52 -1.92 -12.86
C ASN A 468 -12.48 -3.41 -12.45
N HIS A 469 -11.34 -4.07 -12.63
CA HIS A 469 -11.15 -5.49 -12.30
C HIS A 469 -10.51 -5.72 -10.93
N SER A 470 -9.94 -4.68 -10.32
CA SER A 470 -9.29 -4.75 -9.01
C SER A 470 -10.25 -4.47 -7.84
N ILE A 471 -11.41 -3.84 -8.08
CA ILE A 471 -12.42 -3.57 -7.07
C ILE A 471 -13.86 -3.82 -7.57
N VAL A 472 -14.64 -4.51 -6.75
CA VAL A 472 -16.08 -4.79 -6.96
C VAL A 472 -16.90 -4.41 -5.74
N ILE A 473 -18.22 -4.24 -5.92
CA ILE A 473 -19.17 -3.86 -4.87
C ILE A 473 -20.25 -4.94 -4.75
N GLN A 474 -20.33 -5.58 -3.58
CA GLN A 474 -21.36 -6.56 -3.26
C GLN A 474 -22.43 -5.90 -2.39
N LEU A 475 -23.59 -5.59 -2.97
CA LEU A 475 -24.57 -4.70 -2.35
C LEU A 475 -26.00 -5.16 -2.65
N GLU A 476 -26.76 -5.47 -1.60
CA GLU A 476 -28.16 -5.90 -1.74
C GLU A 476 -29.00 -4.86 -2.50
N PRO A 477 -29.88 -5.24 -3.44
CA PRO A 477 -30.62 -4.28 -4.27
C PRO A 477 -31.47 -3.27 -3.48
N ASN A 478 -31.95 -3.64 -2.29
CA ASN A 478 -32.72 -2.73 -1.41
C ASN A 478 -31.91 -1.53 -0.87
N LYS A 479 -30.58 -1.52 -0.99
CA LYS A 479 -29.71 -0.43 -0.52
C LYS A 479 -29.75 0.71 -1.54
N SER A 480 -30.62 1.70 -1.34
CA SER A 480 -30.79 2.81 -2.30
C SER A 480 -29.58 3.74 -2.44
N SER A 481 -28.71 3.84 -1.43
CA SER A 481 -27.79 4.99 -1.30
C SER A 481 -26.34 4.62 -1.01
N ALA A 482 -26.10 3.73 -0.03
CA ALA A 482 -24.76 3.38 0.43
C ALA A 482 -23.89 2.73 -0.67
N LEU A 483 -22.58 3.00 -0.65
CA LEU A 483 -21.56 2.66 -1.65
C LEU A 483 -21.81 3.11 -3.11
N ARG A 484 -23.01 3.55 -3.50
CA ARG A 484 -23.32 3.86 -4.90
C ARG A 484 -22.52 5.05 -5.44
N ASP A 485 -22.17 6.03 -4.60
CA ASP A 485 -21.26 7.12 -4.97
C ASP A 485 -19.87 6.59 -5.37
N TYR A 486 -19.31 5.74 -4.51
CA TYR A 486 -18.00 5.14 -4.69
C TYR A 486 -17.96 4.13 -5.84
N ALA A 487 -19.02 3.33 -6.02
CA ALA A 487 -19.16 2.38 -7.12
C ALA A 487 -19.07 3.07 -8.49
N ILE A 488 -19.78 4.19 -8.65
CA ILE A 488 -19.76 5.01 -9.87
C ILE A 488 -18.37 5.61 -10.09
N MET A 489 -17.77 6.21 -9.05
CA MET A 489 -16.45 6.85 -9.15
C MET A 489 -15.34 5.85 -9.50
N SER A 490 -15.36 4.67 -8.87
CA SER A 490 -14.36 3.61 -9.04
C SER A 490 -14.56 2.77 -10.30
N LYS A 491 -15.71 2.89 -10.97
CA LYS A 491 -16.17 2.00 -12.06
C LYS A 491 -16.24 0.54 -11.66
N ALA A 492 -16.57 0.28 -10.40
CA ALA A 492 -16.73 -1.08 -9.91
C ALA A 492 -17.97 -1.75 -10.53
N LEU A 493 -17.90 -3.07 -10.70
CA LEU A 493 -19.10 -3.88 -10.87
C LEU A 493 -19.89 -3.88 -9.57
N VAL A 494 -21.17 -3.52 -9.62
CA VAL A 494 -22.12 -3.69 -8.52
C VAL A 494 -22.93 -4.95 -8.77
N PHE A 495 -22.94 -5.88 -7.82
CA PHE A 495 -23.64 -7.16 -7.93
C PHE A 495 -24.18 -7.61 -6.56
N TYR A 496 -25.05 -8.62 -6.57
CA TYR A 496 -25.46 -9.36 -5.38
C TYR A 496 -25.89 -10.77 -5.79
N GLU A 497 -25.74 -11.73 -4.87
CA GLU A 497 -26.15 -13.12 -5.00
C GLU A 497 -26.76 -13.49 -3.64
N SER A 498 -28.08 -13.70 -3.58
CA SER A 498 -28.83 -13.67 -2.31
C SER A 498 -29.02 -15.04 -1.64
N ASP A 499 -28.87 -16.14 -2.38
CA ASP A 499 -28.87 -17.49 -1.78
C ASP A 499 -27.49 -17.78 -1.20
N ILE A 500 -27.44 -17.99 0.12
CA ILE A 500 -26.26 -18.43 0.88
C ILE A 500 -25.60 -19.66 0.24
N LYS A 501 -26.39 -20.57 -0.32
CA LYS A 501 -25.92 -21.82 -0.95
C LYS A 501 -25.44 -21.66 -2.38
N ASN A 502 -25.88 -20.61 -3.09
CA ASN A 502 -25.37 -20.30 -4.42
C ASN A 502 -24.12 -19.43 -4.30
N THR A 503 -23.03 -19.86 -4.92
CA THR A 503 -21.76 -19.12 -4.96
C THR A 503 -21.28 -18.90 -6.39
N TYR A 504 -22.11 -19.22 -7.40
CA TYR A 504 -21.72 -19.22 -8.81
C TYR A 504 -21.36 -17.82 -9.32
N LEU A 505 -22.16 -16.80 -9.01
CA LEU A 505 -21.90 -15.43 -9.42
C LEU A 505 -20.70 -14.85 -8.65
N ARG A 506 -20.60 -15.12 -7.33
CA ARG A 506 -19.43 -14.78 -6.51
C ARG A 506 -18.14 -15.41 -7.06
N ASP A 507 -18.10 -16.72 -7.28
CA ASP A 507 -16.95 -17.44 -7.85
C ASP A 507 -16.54 -16.86 -9.22
N LYS A 508 -17.52 -16.64 -10.11
CA LYS A 508 -17.31 -16.13 -11.48
C LYS A 508 -16.73 -14.73 -11.50
N ILE A 509 -17.18 -13.84 -10.61
CA ILE A 509 -16.66 -12.48 -10.47
C ILE A 509 -15.26 -12.52 -9.83
N PHE A 510 -15.14 -13.12 -8.64
CA PHE A 510 -13.92 -13.09 -7.83
C PHE A 510 -12.71 -13.78 -8.50
N SER A 511 -12.94 -14.88 -9.24
CA SER A 511 -11.89 -15.50 -10.07
C SER A 511 -11.39 -14.57 -11.17
N SER A 512 -12.30 -13.79 -11.79
CA SER A 512 -12.04 -12.93 -12.95
C SER A 512 -11.53 -11.51 -12.62
N MET A 513 -11.39 -11.18 -11.34
CA MET A 513 -10.74 -9.97 -10.85
C MET A 513 -9.21 -9.99 -11.03
N ASP A 514 -8.58 -8.82 -10.94
CA ASP A 514 -7.12 -8.65 -11.04
C ASP A 514 -6.52 -7.77 -9.91
N GLY A 515 -5.24 -7.43 -10.04
CA GLY A 515 -4.55 -6.53 -9.11
C GLY A 515 -4.64 -6.97 -7.64
N ASN A 516 -5.02 -6.04 -6.76
CA ASN A 516 -5.13 -6.28 -5.32
C ASN A 516 -6.40 -7.04 -4.90
N LYS A 517 -7.41 -7.14 -5.78
CA LYS A 517 -8.72 -7.77 -5.55
C LYS A 517 -9.41 -7.39 -4.23
N ILE A 518 -10.21 -6.32 -4.25
CA ILE A 518 -11.05 -5.90 -3.11
C ILE A 518 -12.53 -6.02 -3.46
N CYS A 519 -13.32 -6.55 -2.54
CA CYS A 519 -14.78 -6.48 -2.61
C CYS A 519 -15.31 -5.68 -1.41
N MET A 520 -16.00 -4.57 -1.67
CA MET A 520 -16.62 -3.75 -0.62
C MET A 520 -18.13 -3.98 -0.55
N GLY A 521 -18.70 -3.90 0.64
CA GLY A 521 -20.09 -4.23 0.89
C GLY A 521 -20.21 -5.54 1.68
N TRP A 522 -21.30 -6.28 1.50
CA TRP A 522 -21.54 -7.52 2.25
C TRP A 522 -22.36 -8.54 1.47
N GLY A 523 -22.26 -9.81 1.87
CA GLY A 523 -22.98 -10.93 1.26
C GLY A 523 -24.19 -11.40 2.06
N PRO A 524 -24.87 -12.47 1.59
CA PRO A 524 -26.04 -13.04 2.27
C PRO A 524 -25.67 -13.77 3.59
N ASP A 525 -24.39 -14.04 3.80
CA ASP A 525 -23.83 -14.66 5.00
C ASP A 525 -22.37 -14.22 5.21
N GLU A 526 -21.78 -14.63 6.34
CA GLU A 526 -20.37 -14.40 6.65
C GLU A 526 -19.49 -15.54 6.12
N PHE A 527 -19.57 -16.74 6.72
CA PHE A 527 -18.63 -17.84 6.48
C PHE A 527 -18.44 -18.22 5.01
N THR A 528 -19.53 -18.40 4.26
CA THR A 528 -19.48 -18.80 2.85
C THR A 528 -18.98 -17.65 2.00
N ASN A 529 -19.37 -16.41 2.32
CA ASN A 529 -18.94 -15.21 1.60
C ASN A 529 -17.44 -14.94 1.78
N ILE A 530 -16.95 -14.88 3.02
CA ILE A 530 -15.52 -14.67 3.32
C ILE A 530 -14.69 -15.86 2.80
N SER A 531 -15.17 -17.10 2.90
CA SER A 531 -14.50 -18.28 2.30
C SER A 531 -14.40 -18.19 0.77
N THR A 532 -15.47 -17.76 0.10
CA THR A 532 -15.52 -17.64 -1.37
C THR A 532 -14.65 -16.49 -1.87
N ALA A 533 -14.62 -15.36 -1.15
CA ALA A 533 -13.69 -14.26 -1.44
C ALA A 533 -12.22 -14.70 -1.26
N SER A 534 -11.91 -15.32 -0.11
CA SER A 534 -10.55 -15.77 0.24
C SER A 534 -10.00 -16.76 -0.79
N LYS A 535 -10.82 -17.73 -1.20
CA LYS A 535 -10.50 -18.76 -2.23
C LYS A 535 -9.91 -18.20 -3.52
N HIS A 536 -10.31 -16.99 -3.93
CA HIS A 536 -9.80 -16.31 -5.15
C HIS A 536 -8.79 -15.19 -4.85
N GLY A 537 -8.39 -15.06 -3.59
CA GLY A 537 -7.50 -14.03 -3.08
C GLY A 537 -8.11 -12.63 -3.11
N VAL A 538 -9.41 -12.51 -2.86
CA VAL A 538 -10.16 -11.27 -2.67
C VAL A 538 -10.27 -10.95 -1.18
N SER A 539 -10.00 -9.71 -0.77
CA SER A 539 -10.28 -9.25 0.60
C SER A 539 -11.61 -8.49 0.68
N MET A 540 -12.45 -8.83 1.66
CA MET A 540 -13.73 -8.17 1.90
C MET A 540 -13.59 -6.93 2.78
N VAL A 541 -14.48 -5.95 2.59
CA VAL A 541 -14.64 -4.80 3.50
C VAL A 541 -16.13 -4.59 3.78
N ALA A 542 -16.56 -4.86 5.02
CA ALA A 542 -17.93 -4.61 5.45
C ALA A 542 -18.24 -3.10 5.37
N ALA A 543 -18.99 -2.74 4.33
CA ALA A 543 -19.18 -1.35 3.93
C ALA A 543 -20.55 -1.08 3.27
N ASP A 544 -21.52 -2.00 3.32
CA ASP A 544 -22.86 -1.88 2.72
C ASP A 544 -23.73 -0.75 3.30
N TRP A 545 -23.27 -0.07 4.37
CA TRP A 545 -23.81 1.19 4.90
C TRP A 545 -22.79 2.34 4.91
N SER A 546 -21.76 2.29 4.06
CA SER A 546 -20.81 3.40 3.89
C SER A 546 -21.30 4.45 2.90
N TYR A 547 -21.06 5.72 3.20
CA TYR A 547 -21.47 6.88 2.41
C TYR A 547 -20.28 7.83 2.19
N ASN A 548 -20.39 8.75 1.22
CA ASN A 548 -19.47 9.86 1.02
C ASN A 548 -18.00 9.48 0.78
N LEU A 549 -17.68 8.23 0.42
CA LEU A 549 -16.29 7.81 0.20
C LEU A 549 -15.68 8.56 -0.99
N THR A 550 -16.50 9.05 -1.93
CA THR A 550 -16.07 9.98 -2.98
C THR A 550 -15.56 11.32 -2.46
N VAL A 551 -16.03 11.79 -1.30
CA VAL A 551 -15.55 13.01 -0.65
C VAL A 551 -14.41 12.70 0.31
N LEU A 552 -14.60 11.70 1.19
CA LEU A 552 -13.65 11.36 2.25
C LEU A 552 -12.32 10.82 1.70
N SER A 553 -12.34 10.12 0.55
CA SER A 553 -11.11 9.63 -0.09
C SER A 553 -10.32 10.72 -0.84
N ALA A 554 -10.84 11.94 -0.95
CA ALA A 554 -10.19 13.05 -1.65
C ALA A 554 -9.05 13.72 -0.84
N PHE A 555 -8.71 13.14 0.32
CA PHE A 555 -7.73 13.66 1.28
C PHE A 555 -6.52 12.72 1.39
N ASP A 556 -5.39 13.26 1.80
CA ASP A 556 -4.09 12.60 1.74
C ASP A 556 -3.84 11.62 2.89
N THR A 557 -3.05 10.58 2.63
CA THR A 557 -2.59 9.62 3.64
C THR A 557 -1.21 9.98 4.14
N ALA A 558 -1.11 10.45 5.40
CA ALA A 558 0.16 10.70 6.08
C ALA A 558 0.63 9.48 6.89
N SER A 559 1.93 9.33 7.15
CA SER A 559 2.36 8.41 8.21
C SER A 559 2.00 9.00 9.57
N VAL A 560 1.28 8.23 10.36
CA VAL A 560 0.86 8.57 11.72
C VAL A 560 1.55 7.64 12.74
N ARG A 561 1.38 7.96 14.01
CA ARG A 561 1.93 7.17 15.12
C ARG A 561 0.88 7.04 16.20
N GLN A 562 0.62 5.80 16.62
CA GLN A 562 -0.11 5.58 17.86
C GLN A 562 0.62 6.23 19.03
N TRP A 563 -0.12 6.97 19.85
CA TRP A 563 0.43 7.55 21.06
C TRP A 563 0.52 6.49 22.16
N TYR A 564 1.64 6.41 22.84
CA TYR A 564 1.79 5.65 24.08
C TYR A 564 2.77 6.38 25.00
N ILE A 565 2.54 6.30 26.32
CA ILE A 565 3.61 6.59 27.28
C ILE A 565 4.59 5.42 27.21
N PRO A 566 5.90 5.63 27.01
CA PRO A 566 6.92 4.65 27.37
C PRO A 566 7.02 4.60 28.90
N LYS A 567 6.00 4.03 29.53
CA LYS A 567 6.03 3.68 30.94
C LYS A 567 6.90 2.44 31.06
N ASP A 568 7.83 2.41 32.02
CA ASP A 568 8.47 1.16 32.40
C ASP A 568 7.38 0.12 32.69
N MET A 569 7.38 -0.98 31.94
CA MET A 569 6.51 -2.11 32.24
C MET A 569 6.97 -2.64 33.59
N THR A 570 6.23 -2.26 34.64
CA THR A 570 6.50 -2.70 36.00
C THR A 570 6.23 -4.19 36.08
N LYS A 571 7.27 -4.99 35.80
CA LYS A 571 7.20 -6.44 35.85
C LYS A 571 6.86 -6.84 37.28
N GLU A 572 5.79 -7.60 37.42
CA GLU A 572 5.26 -8.04 38.69
C GLU A 572 5.09 -9.55 38.60
N ASP A 573 5.74 -10.29 39.48
CA ASP A 573 5.56 -11.73 39.57
C ASP A 573 4.29 -12.05 40.36
N ASN A 574 3.71 -13.23 40.15
CA ASN A 574 2.52 -13.72 40.88
C ASN A 574 1.22 -12.93 40.59
N VAL A 575 1.12 -12.33 39.41
CA VAL A 575 -0.12 -11.70 38.88
C VAL A 575 -0.65 -12.42 37.64
N HIS A 576 -1.87 -12.09 37.26
CA HIS A 576 -2.54 -12.53 36.04
C HIS A 576 -2.85 -11.31 35.17
N TYR A 577 -2.32 -11.28 33.95
CA TYR A 577 -2.52 -10.18 33.01
C TYR A 577 -3.77 -10.42 32.16
N VAL A 578 -4.60 -9.38 32.03
CA VAL A 578 -5.83 -9.40 31.22
C VAL A 578 -5.78 -8.27 30.20
N THR A 579 -6.13 -8.54 28.95
CA THR A 579 -6.40 -7.49 27.94
C THR A 579 -7.78 -7.68 27.33
N PHE A 580 -8.45 -6.56 27.06
CA PHE A 580 -9.74 -6.51 26.36
C PHE A 580 -9.54 -5.91 24.97
N VAL A 581 -10.21 -6.48 23.96
CA VAL A 581 -10.25 -5.95 22.60
C VAL A 581 -11.70 -5.91 22.12
N MET A 582 -12.14 -4.76 21.60
CA MET A 582 -13.44 -4.59 20.97
C MET A 582 -13.47 -5.25 19.58
N SER A 583 -14.53 -5.99 19.28
CA SER A 583 -14.75 -6.65 17.99
C SER A 583 -15.12 -5.67 16.86
N ASP A 584 -15.31 -6.21 15.65
CA ASP A 584 -15.89 -5.53 14.46
C ASP A 584 -15.13 -4.28 14.00
N GLY A 585 -13.85 -4.13 14.36
CA GLY A 585 -13.03 -3.00 13.93
C GLY A 585 -12.77 -2.96 12.42
N ASP A 586 -12.94 -4.07 11.71
CA ASP A 586 -12.89 -4.21 10.25
C ASP A 586 -14.11 -3.58 9.57
N ASN A 587 -15.21 -3.40 10.32
CA ASN A 587 -16.48 -2.91 9.86
C ASN A 587 -16.45 -1.39 9.61
N GLN A 588 -16.15 -1.04 8.37
CA GLN A 588 -15.95 0.34 7.91
C GLN A 588 -17.19 1.21 8.15
N GLN A 589 -18.42 0.70 7.94
CA GLN A 589 -19.62 1.52 8.17
C GLN A 589 -19.87 1.83 9.65
N TRP A 590 -19.51 0.93 10.56
CA TRP A 590 -19.57 1.20 11.99
C TRP A 590 -18.58 2.30 12.37
N ASN A 591 -17.33 2.18 11.89
CA ASN A 591 -16.27 3.19 12.08
C ASN A 591 -16.62 4.57 11.49
N LEU A 592 -17.37 4.62 10.38
CA LEU A 592 -17.78 5.87 9.72
C LEU A 592 -19.10 6.47 10.20
N GLY A 593 -20.00 5.68 10.79
CA GLY A 593 -21.41 6.06 10.92
C GLY A 593 -21.98 6.07 12.34
N THR A 594 -21.59 5.12 13.19
CA THR A 594 -22.31 4.82 14.46
C THR A 594 -21.39 4.46 15.65
N ASN A 595 -20.09 4.70 15.57
CA ASN A 595 -19.13 4.35 16.61
C ASN A 595 -18.54 5.58 17.34
N TYR A 596 -18.08 6.58 16.58
CA TYR A 596 -17.21 7.63 17.12
C TYR A 596 -17.92 8.54 18.13
N SER A 597 -19.18 8.92 17.89
CA SER A 597 -20.00 9.66 18.85
C SER A 597 -20.78 8.77 19.83
N SER A 598 -20.76 7.45 19.67
CA SER A 598 -21.66 6.54 20.36
C SER A 598 -21.31 6.41 21.84
N GLN A 599 -22.25 6.75 22.73
CA GLN A 599 -22.07 6.60 24.18
C GLN A 599 -21.95 5.13 24.64
N LYS A 600 -22.29 4.17 23.77
CA LYS A 600 -22.03 2.74 23.99
C LYS A 600 -20.56 2.37 23.77
N TRP A 601 -19.91 3.01 22.79
CA TRP A 601 -18.63 2.57 22.25
C TRP A 601 -17.60 3.71 22.30
N TYR A 602 -17.01 4.10 21.17
CA TYR A 602 -15.85 4.99 21.16
C TYR A 602 -16.15 6.43 21.65
N GLY A 603 -17.40 6.86 21.60
CA GLY A 603 -17.86 8.13 22.17
C GLY A 603 -18.14 8.10 23.68
N SER A 604 -18.09 6.92 24.33
CA SER A 604 -18.50 6.75 25.73
C SER A 604 -17.66 7.57 26.72
N SER A 605 -18.33 8.18 27.69
CA SER A 605 -17.71 8.94 28.79
C SER A 605 -16.82 8.10 29.71
N TYR A 606 -16.86 6.77 29.62
CA TYR A 606 -15.95 5.86 30.33
C TYR A 606 -14.65 5.55 29.57
N ARG A 607 -14.49 5.97 28.30
CA ARG A 607 -13.26 5.69 27.56
C ARG A 607 -12.09 6.46 28.18
N GLY A 608 -11.09 5.72 28.66
CA GLY A 608 -9.96 6.25 29.43
C GLY A 608 -10.02 6.01 30.95
N ASP A 609 -11.12 5.47 31.49
CA ASP A 609 -11.18 4.95 32.87
C ASP A 609 -10.43 3.61 33.01
N PHE A 610 -10.16 2.92 31.90
CA PHE A 610 -9.49 1.61 31.85
C PHE A 610 -8.76 1.41 30.51
N ASN A 611 -7.89 0.41 30.43
CA ASN A 611 -7.14 0.07 29.22
C ASN A 611 -8.01 -0.74 28.26
N LEU A 612 -7.99 -0.40 26.96
CA LEU A 612 -8.82 -1.05 25.95
C LEU A 612 -8.13 -1.14 24.58
N GLY A 613 -8.33 -2.28 23.90
CA GLY A 613 -7.97 -2.48 22.51
C GLY A 613 -9.13 -2.15 21.57
N TRP A 614 -8.83 -1.48 20.45
CA TRP A 614 -9.77 -1.24 19.36
C TRP A 614 -9.21 -1.77 18.05
N GLY A 615 -10.03 -2.41 17.22
CA GLY A 615 -9.72 -2.55 15.80
C GLY A 615 -10.11 -1.29 15.03
N ILE A 616 -9.34 -0.93 14.00
CA ILE A 616 -9.72 0.09 13.02
C ILE A 616 -9.35 -0.39 11.62
N SER A 617 -10.31 -0.35 10.68
CA SER A 617 -10.16 -0.99 9.38
C SER A 617 -9.12 -0.27 8.51
N PRO A 618 -8.14 -0.96 7.89
CA PRO A 618 -7.17 -0.31 7.01
C PRO A 618 -7.77 0.42 5.82
N SER A 619 -9.02 0.12 5.45
CA SER A 619 -9.78 0.89 4.46
C SER A 619 -10.03 2.35 4.91
N MET A 620 -10.23 2.59 6.22
CA MET A 620 -10.45 3.91 6.80
C MET A 620 -9.29 4.86 6.50
N TYR A 621 -8.05 4.37 6.64
CA TYR A 621 -6.86 5.15 6.33
C TYR A 621 -6.83 5.59 4.86
N TYR A 622 -7.13 4.70 3.92
CA TYR A 622 -7.07 5.04 2.49
C TYR A 622 -8.28 5.84 2.01
N LEU A 623 -9.50 5.51 2.47
CA LEU A 623 -10.77 6.05 1.96
C LEU A 623 -11.39 7.14 2.83
N ALA A 624 -10.92 7.34 4.06
CA ALA A 624 -11.33 8.41 4.95
C ALA A 624 -10.20 8.85 5.90
N PRO A 625 -8.99 9.23 5.39
CA PRO A 625 -7.84 9.52 6.24
C PRO A 625 -8.11 10.60 7.31
N THR A 626 -8.91 11.62 7.01
CA THR A 626 -9.28 12.64 8.01
C THR A 626 -10.04 12.05 9.20
N VAL A 627 -10.84 11.00 8.97
CA VAL A 627 -11.56 10.24 10.00
C VAL A 627 -10.61 9.31 10.75
N PHE A 628 -9.67 8.66 10.06
CA PHE A 628 -8.62 7.85 10.69
C PHE A 628 -7.77 8.70 11.65
N ASP A 629 -7.37 9.90 11.23
CA ASP A 629 -6.65 10.87 12.05
C ASP A 629 -7.49 11.30 13.26
N ARG A 630 -8.81 11.51 13.11
CA ARG A 630 -9.72 11.80 14.25
C ARG A 630 -9.71 10.71 15.32
N TYR A 631 -9.72 9.43 14.92
CA TYR A 631 -9.57 8.32 15.87
C TYR A 631 -8.22 8.38 16.60
N TYR A 632 -7.11 8.54 15.87
CA TYR A 632 -5.76 8.62 16.46
C TYR A 632 -5.54 9.85 17.36
N GLU A 633 -6.10 11.01 17.00
CA GLU A 633 -6.05 12.23 17.81
C GLU A 633 -6.87 12.10 19.10
N SER A 634 -8.04 11.48 19.04
CA SER A 634 -8.99 11.36 20.17
C SER A 634 -8.77 10.16 21.11
N ALA A 635 -7.85 9.25 20.78
CA ALA A 635 -7.46 8.11 21.63
C ALA A 635 -7.08 8.56 23.05
N SER A 636 -7.40 7.76 24.07
CA SER A 636 -7.12 8.08 25.47
C SER A 636 -5.62 8.05 25.76
N LYS A 637 -5.15 9.13 26.38
CA LYS A 637 -3.73 9.43 26.61
C LYS A 637 -3.44 9.66 28.11
N GLY A 638 -4.23 9.02 28.97
CA GLY A 638 -4.23 9.20 30.43
C GLY A 638 -3.44 8.14 31.20
N LYS A 639 -3.85 7.89 32.46
CA LYS A 639 -3.37 6.74 33.27
C LYS A 639 -3.64 5.41 32.57
N TYR A 640 -4.75 5.35 31.85
CA TYR A 640 -5.16 4.25 30.99
C TYR A 640 -5.29 4.75 29.56
N SER A 641 -5.07 3.84 28.61
CA SER A 641 -4.93 4.16 27.18
C SER A 641 -5.77 3.26 26.30
N ASP A 642 -6.32 3.84 25.23
CA ASP A 642 -6.74 3.08 24.06
C ASP A 642 -5.49 2.64 23.28
N TYR A 643 -5.56 1.50 22.58
CA TYR A 643 -4.53 1.06 21.64
C TYR A 643 -5.18 0.40 20.42
N PHE A 644 -4.78 0.81 19.22
CA PHE A 644 -5.31 0.28 17.96
C PHE A 644 -4.55 -0.98 17.51
N ILE A 645 -5.29 -1.95 17.01
CA ILE A 645 -4.75 -3.12 16.31
C ILE A 645 -5.39 -3.23 14.92
N ILE A 646 -4.74 -3.99 14.04
CA ILE A 646 -5.39 -4.40 12.80
C ILE A 646 -6.54 -5.37 13.14
N PRO A 647 -7.76 -5.18 12.61
CA PRO A 647 -8.88 -6.07 12.83
C PRO A 647 -8.84 -7.34 11.93
N PRO A 648 -9.75 -8.31 12.13
CA PRO A 648 -9.86 -9.51 11.30
C PRO A 648 -9.95 -9.18 9.80
N SER A 649 -9.04 -9.65 8.93
CA SER A 649 -7.81 -10.41 9.19
C SER A 649 -6.66 -9.81 8.39
N GLY A 650 -6.45 -8.50 8.56
CA GLY A 650 -5.44 -7.73 7.84
C GLY A 650 -5.99 -6.48 7.14
N SER A 651 -5.55 -6.27 5.90
CA SER A 651 -5.99 -5.17 5.02
C SER A 651 -7.48 -5.19 4.65
N GLY A 652 -8.15 -6.32 4.91
CA GLY A 652 -9.59 -6.52 4.86
C GLY A 652 -9.93 -7.87 5.53
N TYR A 653 -11.21 -8.22 5.60
CA TYR A 653 -11.62 -9.50 6.17
C TYR A 653 -11.36 -10.65 5.17
N ILE A 654 -10.56 -11.61 5.62
CA ILE A 654 -10.19 -12.86 4.92
C ILE A 654 -10.12 -14.01 5.93
N TYR A 655 -10.12 -15.25 5.45
CA TYR A 655 -9.67 -16.43 6.20
C TYR A 655 -8.30 -16.86 5.67
N PRO A 656 -7.17 -16.54 6.35
CA PRO A 656 -5.84 -16.80 5.84
C PRO A 656 -5.55 -18.25 5.42
N SER A 657 -6.13 -19.24 6.10
CA SER A 657 -6.05 -20.67 5.74
C SER A 657 -6.68 -21.01 4.38
N LYS A 658 -7.74 -20.28 3.99
CA LYS A 658 -8.49 -20.42 2.74
C LYS A 658 -8.07 -19.41 1.68
N PHE A 659 -7.16 -18.49 2.00
CA PHE A 659 -6.74 -17.47 1.06
C PHE A 659 -5.88 -18.07 -0.06
N ASP A 660 -6.02 -17.53 -1.28
CA ASP A 660 -5.19 -17.91 -2.42
C ASP A 660 -3.69 -17.89 -2.05
N LYS A 661 -3.04 -19.04 -2.24
CA LYS A 661 -1.68 -19.31 -1.74
C LYS A 661 -0.61 -18.48 -2.44
N GLU A 662 -0.83 -18.08 -3.68
CA GLU A 662 0.08 -17.22 -4.45
C GLU A 662 -0.11 -15.75 -4.08
N ARG A 663 -1.36 -15.34 -3.79
CA ARG A 663 -1.74 -13.96 -3.44
C ARG A 663 -1.54 -13.62 -1.96
N LEU A 664 -1.50 -14.60 -1.06
CA LEU A 664 -1.35 -14.37 0.39
C LEU A 664 -0.07 -13.61 0.75
N SER A 665 1.07 -13.94 0.15
CA SER A 665 2.34 -13.25 0.45
C SER A 665 2.35 -11.79 -0.06
N PRO A 666 1.91 -11.47 -1.29
CA PRO A 666 1.63 -10.10 -1.71
C PRO A 666 0.70 -9.32 -0.77
N TYR A 667 -0.41 -9.92 -0.33
CA TYR A 667 -1.36 -9.30 0.62
C TYR A 667 -0.68 -8.96 1.96
N ILE A 668 0.06 -9.92 2.54
CA ILE A 668 0.79 -9.74 3.79
C ILE A 668 1.88 -8.65 3.67
N ASN A 669 2.55 -8.55 2.52
CA ASN A 669 3.54 -7.48 2.28
C ASN A 669 2.88 -6.09 2.30
N GLN A 670 1.72 -5.94 1.66
CA GLN A 670 0.95 -4.67 1.67
C GLN A 670 0.45 -4.33 3.08
N LEU A 671 0.00 -5.32 3.85
CA LEU A 671 -0.36 -5.16 5.25
C LEU A 671 0.84 -4.71 6.10
N ASN A 672 2.02 -5.33 5.93
CA ASN A 672 3.23 -4.94 6.63
C ASN A 672 3.66 -3.50 6.30
N ASP A 673 3.51 -3.05 5.05
CA ASP A 673 3.79 -1.66 4.67
C ASP A 673 2.75 -0.69 5.22
N TYR A 674 1.47 -1.07 5.29
CA TYR A 674 0.42 -0.29 5.97
C TYR A 674 0.72 -0.12 7.47
N MET A 675 0.98 -1.22 8.18
CA MET A 675 1.37 -1.25 9.61
C MET A 675 2.60 -0.37 9.91
N LYS A 676 3.50 -0.19 8.93
CA LYS A 676 4.64 0.73 9.03
C LYS A 676 4.22 2.20 9.08
N GLN A 677 3.17 2.56 8.34
CA GLN A 677 2.67 3.94 8.23
C GLN A 677 1.83 4.35 9.44
N THR A 678 1.09 3.43 10.06
CA THR A 678 0.18 3.70 11.18
C THR A 678 0.76 3.40 12.57
N ASP A 679 1.77 2.52 12.64
CA ASP A 679 2.32 1.96 13.88
C ASP A 679 1.39 0.97 14.61
N GLU A 680 0.39 0.42 13.91
CA GLU A 680 -0.29 -0.82 14.32
C GLU A 680 0.69 -1.99 14.21
N ARG A 681 0.99 -2.65 15.33
CA ARG A 681 2.02 -3.71 15.43
C ARG A 681 1.46 -5.12 15.63
N TYR A 682 0.18 -5.22 15.91
CA TYR A 682 -0.52 -6.48 16.18
C TYR A 682 -1.78 -6.54 15.34
N LEU A 683 -2.17 -7.75 14.95
CA LEU A 683 -3.39 -8.01 14.20
C LEU A 683 -4.25 -9.03 14.93
N ALA A 684 -5.56 -8.78 14.97
CA ALA A 684 -6.55 -9.82 15.18
C ALA A 684 -6.74 -10.60 13.87
N VAL A 685 -6.94 -11.91 13.98
CA VAL A 685 -7.23 -12.80 12.85
C VAL A 685 -8.38 -13.70 13.26
N ILE A 686 -9.48 -13.65 12.52
CA ILE A 686 -10.46 -14.72 12.49
C ILE A 686 -10.09 -15.66 11.34
N ASP A 687 -10.04 -16.97 11.62
CA ASP A 687 -9.76 -18.00 10.62
C ASP A 687 -10.47 -19.33 11.00
N ASP A 688 -10.47 -20.28 10.08
CA ASP A 688 -11.11 -21.59 10.26
C ASP A 688 -10.11 -22.63 10.77
N SER A 689 -10.13 -22.91 12.08
CA SER A 689 -9.45 -24.04 12.72
C SER A 689 -7.91 -24.08 12.52
N SER A 690 -7.29 -22.96 12.15
CA SER A 690 -5.90 -22.89 11.65
C SER A 690 -4.85 -22.49 12.70
N PHE A 691 -5.23 -22.38 13.98
CA PHE A 691 -4.36 -21.87 15.06
C PHE A 691 -2.98 -22.55 15.14
N HIS A 692 -2.87 -23.86 14.92
CA HIS A 692 -1.59 -24.58 14.95
C HIS A 692 -0.83 -24.62 13.61
N ASP A 693 -1.30 -23.96 12.55
CA ASP A 693 -0.60 -23.88 11.24
C ASP A 693 0.60 -22.91 11.32
N ALA A 694 1.71 -23.42 11.84
CA ALA A 694 2.95 -22.67 11.98
C ALA A 694 3.54 -22.19 10.63
N GLU A 695 3.23 -22.85 9.51
CA GLU A 695 3.67 -22.42 8.17
C GLU A 695 2.86 -21.21 7.68
N LEU A 696 1.55 -21.21 7.89
CA LEU A 696 0.67 -20.06 7.66
C LEU A 696 1.11 -18.86 8.51
N TRP A 697 1.27 -19.04 9.83
CA TRP A 697 1.68 -17.95 10.72
C TRP A 697 3.12 -17.50 10.50
N SER A 698 4.00 -18.35 9.92
CA SER A 698 5.34 -17.92 9.52
C SER A 698 5.29 -16.79 8.48
N LYS A 699 4.35 -16.85 7.51
CA LYS A 699 4.20 -15.83 6.46
C LYS A 699 3.87 -14.45 7.03
N PHE A 700 3.08 -14.38 8.11
CA PHE A 700 2.80 -13.15 8.84
C PHE A 700 3.97 -12.76 9.77
N THR A 701 4.46 -13.69 10.58
CA THR A 701 5.45 -13.40 11.62
C THR A 701 6.87 -13.15 11.09
N ILE A 702 7.20 -13.51 9.85
CA ILE A 702 8.47 -13.10 9.23
C ILE A 702 8.54 -11.59 8.96
N GLN A 703 7.40 -10.92 8.81
CA GLN A 703 7.32 -9.50 8.47
C GLN A 703 7.84 -8.58 9.58
N PRO A 704 8.60 -7.52 9.29
CA PRO A 704 9.24 -6.70 10.31
C PRO A 704 8.26 -5.92 11.21
N ASN A 705 7.12 -5.47 10.67
CA ASN A 705 6.18 -4.61 11.42
C ASN A 705 5.10 -5.40 12.18
N ILE A 706 4.75 -6.61 11.71
CA ILE A 706 3.96 -7.57 12.49
C ILE A 706 4.80 -8.05 13.68
N LYS A 707 4.32 -7.83 14.91
CA LYS A 707 5.00 -8.22 16.17
C LYS A 707 4.34 -9.39 16.89
N GLY A 708 3.10 -9.73 16.55
CA GLY A 708 2.37 -10.88 17.06
C GLY A 708 0.91 -10.84 16.63
N LEU A 709 0.20 -11.95 16.81
CA LEU A 709 -1.18 -12.14 16.37
C LEU A 709 -2.10 -12.42 17.57
N PHE A 710 -3.33 -11.90 17.53
CA PHE A 710 -4.45 -12.31 18.36
C PHE A 710 -5.34 -13.23 17.52
N TYR A 711 -5.40 -14.53 17.84
CA TYR A 711 -6.17 -15.51 17.06
C TYR A 711 -7.57 -15.71 17.64
N LEU A 712 -8.56 -15.73 16.75
CA LEU A 712 -9.97 -15.95 17.01
C LEU A 712 -10.43 -17.11 16.11
N ASP A 713 -10.94 -18.18 16.71
CA ASP A 713 -11.46 -19.30 15.91
C ASP A 713 -12.85 -18.98 15.35
N TYR A 714 -13.12 -19.30 14.08
CA TYR A 714 -14.43 -18.99 13.49
C TYR A 714 -15.58 -19.75 14.18
N HIS A 715 -15.39 -21.02 14.53
CA HIS A 715 -16.45 -21.84 15.12
C HIS A 715 -16.87 -21.39 16.53
N LYS A 716 -15.91 -20.94 17.34
CA LYS A 716 -16.15 -20.23 18.60
C LYS A 716 -14.86 -19.52 19.01
N HIS A 717 -14.83 -18.19 19.03
CA HIS A 717 -13.58 -17.42 19.10
C HIS A 717 -12.57 -17.84 20.18
N ASP A 718 -13.01 -18.25 21.37
CA ASP A 718 -12.18 -18.72 22.49
C ASP A 718 -11.76 -20.21 22.40
N ASN A 719 -11.91 -20.89 21.26
CA ASN A 719 -11.80 -22.35 21.16
C ASN A 719 -10.52 -22.92 21.81
N TYR A 720 -9.38 -22.27 21.59
CA TYR A 720 -8.04 -22.66 22.04
C TYR A 720 -7.65 -22.12 23.44
N LYS A 721 -8.57 -21.48 24.17
CA LYS A 721 -8.48 -21.22 25.64
C LYS A 721 -7.22 -20.50 26.12
N GLY A 722 -6.64 -19.63 25.30
CA GLY A 722 -5.46 -18.84 25.64
C GLY A 722 -4.13 -19.57 25.47
N GLU A 723 -4.09 -20.68 24.72
CA GLU A 723 -2.83 -21.25 24.21
C GLU A 723 -2.07 -20.20 23.37
N ILE A 724 -0.74 -20.28 23.40
CA ILE A 724 0.18 -19.40 22.67
C ILE A 724 1.09 -20.26 21.78
N VAL A 725 0.99 -20.08 20.46
CA VAL A 725 1.92 -20.65 19.47
C VAL A 725 2.99 -19.61 19.15
N TRP A 726 4.23 -20.05 18.88
CA TRP A 726 5.33 -19.15 18.50
C TRP A 726 5.74 -19.38 17.05
N SER A 727 5.92 -18.29 16.29
CA SER A 727 6.53 -18.35 14.95
C SER A 727 7.43 -17.14 14.71
N ASN A 728 8.60 -17.35 14.09
CA ASN A 728 9.67 -16.35 13.92
C ASN A 728 10.00 -15.55 15.21
N GLY A 729 9.90 -16.21 16.37
CA GLY A 729 10.17 -15.61 17.68
C GLY A 729 9.10 -14.64 18.21
N LYS A 730 7.89 -14.65 17.61
CA LYS A 730 6.73 -13.80 17.94
C LYS A 730 5.53 -14.66 18.36
N PRO A 731 4.66 -14.18 19.27
CA PRO A 731 3.52 -14.95 19.75
C PRO A 731 2.29 -14.83 18.83
N ILE A 732 1.56 -15.93 18.70
CA ILE A 732 0.19 -16.05 18.20
C ILE A 732 -0.64 -16.48 19.42
N VAL A 733 -1.38 -15.53 20.00
CA VAL A 733 -2.12 -15.73 21.26
C VAL A 733 -3.59 -15.95 20.92
N SER A 734 -4.13 -17.12 21.29
CA SER A 734 -5.56 -17.37 21.11
C SER A 734 -6.43 -16.60 22.10
N CYS A 735 -7.66 -16.29 21.71
CA CYS A 735 -8.67 -15.80 22.63
C CYS A 735 -8.97 -16.84 23.71
N ARG A 736 -9.17 -16.37 24.95
CA ARG A 736 -9.27 -17.23 26.13
C ARG A 736 -10.66 -17.26 26.75
N ASP A 737 -11.30 -16.10 26.78
CA ASP A 737 -12.64 -15.86 27.33
C ASP A 737 -13.35 -14.83 26.44
N LEU A 738 -14.66 -14.65 26.65
CA LEU A 738 -15.47 -13.71 25.87
C LEU A 738 -16.20 -12.73 26.78
N LEU A 739 -16.61 -11.59 26.22
CA LEU A 739 -17.67 -10.78 26.80
C LEU A 739 -18.75 -10.63 25.73
N TRP A 740 -19.75 -11.51 25.78
CA TRP A 740 -20.73 -11.73 24.70
C TRP A 740 -22.01 -12.34 25.28
N ASN A 741 -23.15 -11.62 25.21
CA ASN A 741 -24.43 -12.10 25.76
C ASN A 741 -24.82 -13.48 25.21
N GLY A 742 -25.14 -14.42 26.11
CA GLY A 742 -25.49 -15.80 25.77
C GLY A 742 -24.28 -16.75 25.67
N LEU A 743 -23.05 -16.23 25.74
CA LEU A 743 -21.82 -17.04 25.85
C LEU A 743 -21.11 -16.83 27.20
N GLU A 744 -20.81 -15.58 27.56
CA GLU A 744 -20.19 -15.22 28.84
C GLU A 744 -20.50 -13.75 29.22
N ASP A 745 -20.80 -13.52 30.50
CA ASP A 745 -21.15 -12.22 31.08
C ASP A 745 -20.08 -11.69 32.06
N GLU A 746 -20.28 -10.48 32.58
CA GLU A 746 -19.33 -9.75 33.43
C GLU A 746 -19.00 -10.51 34.72
N GLU A 747 -20.00 -11.13 35.34
CA GLU A 747 -19.85 -11.83 36.62
C GLU A 747 -19.25 -13.22 36.38
N GLN A 748 -19.65 -13.89 35.30
CA GLN A 748 -19.08 -15.18 34.90
C GLN A 748 -17.61 -15.02 34.50
N LEU A 749 -17.25 -14.06 33.64
CA LEU A 749 -15.86 -13.76 33.28
C LEU A 749 -15.00 -13.48 34.51
N ALA A 750 -15.51 -12.65 35.43
CA ALA A 750 -14.82 -12.36 36.68
C ALA A 750 -14.66 -13.62 37.56
N LYS A 751 -15.66 -14.51 37.64
CA LYS A 751 -15.55 -15.80 38.34
C LYS A 751 -14.53 -16.73 37.66
N THR A 752 -14.58 -16.86 36.33
CA THR A 752 -13.69 -17.70 35.51
C THR A 752 -12.23 -17.34 35.77
N ILE A 753 -11.87 -16.05 35.65
CA ILE A 753 -10.49 -15.58 35.85
C ILE A 753 -10.06 -15.71 37.33
N ASN A 754 -10.93 -15.33 38.28
CA ASN A 754 -10.63 -15.49 39.71
C ASN A 754 -10.42 -16.96 40.12
N PHE A 755 -11.16 -17.90 39.53
CA PHE A 755 -10.96 -19.34 39.75
C PHE A 755 -9.59 -19.80 39.26
N ARG A 756 -9.15 -19.41 38.06
CA ARG A 756 -7.80 -19.72 37.53
C ARG A 756 -6.69 -19.18 38.42
N ILE A 757 -6.86 -17.96 38.95
CA ILE A 757 -5.95 -17.33 39.90
C ILE A 757 -5.93 -18.07 41.26
N GLY A 758 -7.05 -18.69 41.65
CA GLY A 758 -7.15 -19.65 42.75
C GLY A 758 -6.38 -20.94 42.50
N GLN A 759 -6.38 -21.45 41.26
CA GLN A 759 -5.57 -22.60 40.82
C GLN A 759 -4.07 -22.26 40.57
N GLY A 760 -3.60 -21.07 40.98
CA GLY A 760 -2.20 -20.69 40.86
C GLY A 760 -1.76 -20.26 39.45
N GLN A 761 -2.71 -19.97 38.54
CA GLN A 761 -2.39 -19.43 37.20
C GLN A 761 -2.00 -17.94 37.26
N THR A 762 -0.88 -17.68 37.92
CA THR A 762 -0.27 -16.34 38.13
C THR A 762 1.25 -16.33 37.92
N ASP A 763 1.80 -17.42 37.37
CA ASP A 763 3.21 -17.49 36.97
C ASP A 763 3.38 -16.83 35.60
N VAL A 764 3.85 -15.58 35.60
CA VAL A 764 3.95 -14.71 34.40
C VAL A 764 4.91 -15.22 33.33
N LYS A 765 5.60 -16.34 33.59
CA LYS A 765 6.42 -17.10 32.62
C LYS A 765 5.64 -18.13 31.81
N LYS A 766 4.36 -18.33 32.11
CA LYS A 766 3.51 -19.33 31.46
C LYS A 766 2.27 -18.70 30.82
N ALA A 767 1.79 -19.28 29.74
CA ALA A 767 0.61 -18.79 29.00
C ALA A 767 -0.64 -18.68 29.90
N GLU A 768 -0.78 -19.56 30.89
CA GLU A 768 -1.91 -19.60 31.80
C GLU A 768 -2.05 -18.34 32.69
N ALA A 769 -0.99 -17.55 32.89
CA ALA A 769 -1.07 -16.27 33.59
C ALA A 769 -1.60 -15.10 32.72
N TYR A 770 -1.96 -15.37 31.48
CA TYR A 770 -2.47 -14.38 30.53
C TYR A 770 -3.89 -14.72 30.08
N THR A 771 -4.71 -13.68 29.89
CA THR A 771 -6.07 -13.79 29.36
C THR A 771 -6.33 -12.68 28.35
N PHE A 772 -6.57 -13.08 27.10
CA PHE A 772 -7.14 -12.21 26.07
C PHE A 772 -8.66 -12.42 26.06
N VAL A 773 -9.40 -11.35 26.33
CA VAL A 773 -10.86 -11.26 26.24
C VAL A 773 -11.27 -10.50 24.98
N TYR A 774 -12.14 -11.10 24.17
CA TYR A 774 -12.74 -10.43 23.01
C TYR A 774 -14.17 -9.98 23.35
N VAL A 775 -14.48 -8.72 23.09
CA VAL A 775 -15.72 -8.04 23.51
C VAL A 775 -16.61 -7.82 22.29
N HIS A 776 -17.79 -8.43 22.30
CA HIS A 776 -18.72 -8.40 21.17
C HIS A 776 -19.58 -7.13 21.16
N VAL A 777 -19.26 -6.19 20.28
CA VAL A 777 -19.79 -4.81 20.32
C VAL A 777 -21.31 -4.72 20.12
N TRP A 778 -21.92 -5.67 19.40
CA TRP A 778 -23.37 -5.69 19.18
C TRP A 778 -24.17 -6.18 20.40
N SER A 779 -23.51 -6.77 21.40
CA SER A 779 -24.17 -7.22 22.64
C SER A 779 -23.63 -6.59 23.92
N LYS A 780 -22.49 -5.90 23.87
CA LYS A 780 -21.83 -5.26 25.02
C LYS A 780 -21.42 -3.81 24.74
N ASP A 781 -21.46 -2.98 25.77
CA ASP A 781 -21.01 -1.59 25.72
C ASP A 781 -19.87 -1.29 26.73
N LEU A 782 -19.39 -0.04 26.78
CA LEU A 782 -18.32 0.35 27.71
C LEU A 782 -18.75 0.39 29.19
N ASN A 783 -20.04 0.39 29.51
CA ASN A 783 -20.53 0.18 30.88
C ASN A 783 -20.32 -1.29 31.28
N ASP A 784 -20.63 -2.22 30.39
CA ASP A 784 -20.40 -3.67 30.60
C ASP A 784 -18.91 -3.99 30.79
N VAL A 785 -18.04 -3.49 29.90
CA VAL A 785 -16.57 -3.64 30.03
C VAL A 785 -16.07 -3.03 31.35
N LYS A 786 -16.58 -1.85 31.73
CA LYS A 786 -16.26 -1.21 33.01
C LYS A 786 -16.70 -2.05 34.21
N ASN A 787 -17.86 -2.71 34.14
CA ASN A 787 -18.36 -3.60 35.19
C ASN A 787 -17.46 -4.83 35.34
N ALA A 788 -17.12 -5.53 34.24
CA ALA A 788 -16.21 -6.67 34.25
C ALA A 788 -14.84 -6.29 34.85
N ILE A 789 -14.24 -5.19 34.40
CA ILE A 789 -12.96 -4.67 34.93
C ILE A 789 -13.08 -4.31 36.42
N SER A 790 -14.16 -3.64 36.83
CA SER A 790 -14.43 -3.31 38.24
C SER A 790 -14.68 -4.52 39.14
N MET A 791 -15.06 -5.67 38.58
CA MET A 791 -15.12 -6.94 39.30
C MET A 791 -13.76 -7.63 39.39
N LEU A 792 -12.95 -7.53 38.33
CA LEU A 792 -11.60 -8.10 38.25
C LEU A 792 -10.58 -7.37 39.14
N GLU A 793 -10.58 -6.04 39.15
CA GLU A 793 -9.65 -5.22 39.98
C GLU A 793 -9.85 -5.41 41.50
N LYS A 794 -10.95 -6.05 41.95
CA LYS A 794 -11.15 -6.46 43.35
C LYS A 794 -10.15 -7.54 43.80
N ASN A 795 -9.58 -8.29 42.86
CA ASN A 795 -8.51 -9.24 43.16
C ASN A 795 -7.14 -8.56 42.96
N PRO A 796 -6.34 -8.38 44.03
CA PRO A 796 -5.05 -7.68 43.93
C PRO A 796 -4.01 -8.38 43.06
N ARG A 797 -4.26 -9.61 42.58
CA ARG A 797 -3.42 -10.33 41.60
C ARG A 797 -3.84 -10.12 40.13
N VAL A 798 -4.89 -9.36 39.80
CA VAL A 798 -5.26 -9.08 38.39
C VAL A 798 -4.62 -7.77 37.90
N ARG A 799 -4.11 -7.76 36.65
CA ARG A 799 -3.58 -6.56 35.99
C ARG A 799 -4.21 -6.37 34.61
N VAL A 800 -5.12 -5.39 34.48
CA VAL A 800 -5.75 -5.05 33.20
C VAL A 800 -4.85 -4.09 32.41
N VAL A 801 -4.34 -4.57 31.29
CA VAL A 801 -3.35 -3.88 30.43
C VAL A 801 -3.90 -3.69 29.01
N ASN A 802 -3.29 -2.79 28.24
CA ASN A 802 -3.64 -2.63 26.82
C ASN A 802 -3.01 -3.76 25.98
N PRO A 803 -3.50 -4.03 24.75
CA PRO A 803 -3.00 -5.11 23.91
C PRO A 803 -1.49 -5.06 23.61
N LYS A 804 -0.90 -3.86 23.52
CA LYS A 804 0.55 -3.69 23.32
C LYS A 804 1.34 -4.25 24.51
N VAL A 805 1.03 -3.77 25.72
CA VAL A 805 1.71 -4.17 26.96
C VAL A 805 1.49 -5.66 27.23
N PHE A 806 0.29 -6.18 26.95
CA PHE A 806 -0.01 -7.61 27.03
C PHE A 806 0.92 -8.45 26.15
N MET A 807 1.07 -8.10 24.87
CA MET A 807 1.92 -8.82 23.92
C MET A 807 3.43 -8.63 24.18
N GLU A 808 3.84 -7.46 24.67
CA GLU A 808 5.23 -7.19 25.08
C GLU A 808 5.61 -8.02 26.33
N LEU A 809 4.72 -8.10 27.34
CA LEU A 809 4.91 -8.97 28.51
C LEU A 809 4.99 -10.46 28.13
N ILE A 810 4.11 -10.94 27.25
CA ILE A 810 4.18 -12.31 26.73
C ILE A 810 5.52 -12.55 26.03
N ASN A 811 5.91 -11.66 25.11
CA ASN A 811 7.13 -11.81 24.31
C ASN A 811 8.42 -11.83 25.16
N GLU A 812 8.44 -11.10 26.28
CA GLU A 812 9.59 -10.99 27.18
C GLU A 812 9.64 -12.00 28.32
N ASN A 813 8.48 -12.47 28.83
CA ASN A 813 8.42 -13.27 30.05
C ASN A 813 8.14 -14.75 29.80
N VAL A 814 7.31 -15.08 28.80
CA VAL A 814 6.81 -16.46 28.60
C VAL A 814 7.89 -17.36 28.02
N GLU A 815 8.10 -18.51 28.67
CA GLU A 815 9.08 -19.52 28.26
C GLU A 815 8.67 -20.19 26.92
N ARG A 816 9.65 -20.62 26.13
CA ARG A 816 9.51 -20.98 24.70
C ARG A 816 10.01 -22.38 24.41
#